data_AF-A0A9W8D5B9-F1
#
_entry.id   AF-A0A9W8D5B9-F1
#
_cell.length_a   1.000
_cell.length_b   1.000
_cell.length_c   1.000
_cell.angle_alpha   90.00
_cell.angle_beta   90.00
_cell.angle_gamma   90.00
#
_symmetry.space_group_name_H-M   'P 1'
#
loop_
_entity.id
_entity.type
_entity.pdbx_description
1 polymer ?
#
loop_
_entity_poly.entity_id
_entity_poly.type
_entity_poly.pdbx_seq_one_letter_code
_entity_poly.pdbx_strand_id
1 'polypeptide(L)'
;MEAAYNHSTGQVLDNLHVNVEDGLTDGQVVERQAKYGRNELPEEPPTPIWELILEQFQDQLVIILLMSALVSLVLAFFEEDNDKLTAYVEPIVIMLILIANATVGVLQETSAENAIAALKEYSPDECRVVRNSKVVKVNATELVPGDVVEISVGDKIPADARVLSVESSVLRIDQALLTGESVSVIKSEEALSAKGGRKVVQDQVNMVFAGTSVVLGRAQCVVTATGAKTEIGGIHSSITDQISEKTPLKKKLDDFGDTLAKVITVVCILVWVINIRHFNESAHHGWVRGAVYYFKIAVALAVAAIPEGLAVIITTCLALGTRRMAEKNAIVRSLPSVETLGCTSIICSDKTGTLTTNQMSVSRLIVLDDQASICELEVTGTSFGPDGHVIGTDGQPIVNAAADANVVAGSTAALKDAVLVSALCNNATVSYNFEKNLYNHVGEPTEAALRVLVEKIGTHDASFNATLSELSNADRAQACCQWLQHRYKRVTTLEFTRERKSMSTLVRDSEGDRLLVKGAPENILERCAFARVGDTVVSMTPKLRESLVEAAVRLGSAHALRTVALAVREEDDSGALAVDMVASKSGEFEQAEREMTFVGLAGMHDPPRPEVRESIAHCREAGIRVVVITGDSKQTAESICRAIGVIGADEDTGENSDSVRLCYTGAEFDALSEAEQRECVKTARLFARTEPQHKLRLVSLLQQAGHIVAMTGDGVNDAPALKKADIGVAMGTGTDVAKLAADMVLADDNFATIEMAVAEGRSIYDNTKQFIRYLIS
;
A
#
# COMPACT_ATOMS: atom_id res chain seq x y z
N MET A 1 -23.49 -3.84 15.00
CA MET A 1 -23.85 -2.54 15.64
C MET A 1 -22.89 -1.50 15.09
N GLU A 2 -23.35 -0.55 14.28
CA GLU A 2 -22.47 0.50 13.77
C GLU A 2 -22.05 1.43 14.94
N ALA A 3 -20.78 1.76 15.01
CA ALA A 3 -20.17 2.59 16.07
C ALA A 3 -20.14 1.99 17.49
N ALA A 4 -19.90 0.68 17.63
CA ALA A 4 -19.71 0.02 18.93
C ALA A 4 -18.61 0.65 19.81
N TYR A 5 -17.63 1.33 19.21
CA TYR A 5 -16.56 2.06 19.90
C TYR A 5 -17.06 3.21 20.80
N ASN A 6 -18.24 3.78 20.52
CA ASN A 6 -18.81 4.88 21.32
C ASN A 6 -19.47 4.42 22.62
N HIS A 7 -19.68 3.11 22.76
CA HIS A 7 -20.49 2.55 23.83
C HIS A 7 -19.61 1.81 24.86
N SER A 8 -20.10 1.81 26.10
CA SER A 8 -19.51 0.98 27.17
C SER A 8 -19.72 -0.50 26.86
N THR A 9 -18.86 -1.35 27.42
CA THR A 9 -18.93 -2.81 27.23
C THR A 9 -20.31 -3.37 27.59
N GLY A 10 -20.89 -2.93 28.71
CA GLY A 10 -22.25 -3.31 29.13
C GLY A 10 -23.33 -2.94 28.10
N GLN A 11 -23.30 -1.72 27.56
CA GLN A 11 -24.26 -1.29 26.54
C GLN A 11 -24.16 -2.09 25.23
N VAL A 12 -22.94 -2.48 24.83
CA VAL A 12 -22.74 -3.30 23.63
C VAL A 12 -23.29 -4.71 23.86
N LEU A 13 -23.04 -5.30 25.03
CA LEU A 13 -23.55 -6.62 25.40
C LEU A 13 -25.08 -6.65 25.50
N ASP A 14 -25.68 -5.61 26.11
CA ASP A 14 -27.13 -5.47 26.20
C ASP A 14 -27.79 -5.37 24.83
N ASN A 15 -27.19 -4.61 23.91
CA ASN A 15 -27.71 -4.41 22.56
C ASN A 15 -27.55 -5.65 21.67
N LEU A 16 -26.52 -6.46 21.91
CA LEU A 16 -26.32 -7.75 21.26
C LEU A 16 -27.04 -8.89 21.97
N HIS A 17 -27.65 -8.65 23.14
CA HIS A 17 -28.31 -9.64 24.00
C HIS A 17 -27.41 -10.86 24.31
N VAL A 18 -26.18 -10.62 24.78
CA VAL A 18 -25.19 -11.68 25.07
C VAL A 18 -24.61 -11.51 26.47
N ASN A 19 -24.49 -12.62 27.20
CA ASN A 19 -23.72 -12.70 28.44
C ASN A 19 -22.29 -13.17 28.12
N VAL A 20 -21.28 -12.55 28.74
CA VAL A 20 -19.86 -12.85 28.47
C VAL A 20 -19.49 -14.27 28.88
N GLU A 21 -19.98 -14.74 30.04
CA GLU A 21 -19.63 -16.07 30.57
C GLU A 21 -20.29 -17.21 29.79
N ASP A 22 -21.53 -17.00 29.33
CA ASP A 22 -22.30 -18.02 28.63
C ASP A 22 -22.08 -18.01 27.12
N GLY A 23 -21.72 -16.85 26.55
CA GLY A 23 -21.64 -16.65 25.12
C GLY A 23 -22.98 -16.85 24.41
N LEU A 24 -22.93 -17.21 23.12
CA LEU A 24 -24.13 -17.54 22.35
C LEU A 24 -24.49 -19.03 22.48
N THR A 25 -25.79 -19.31 22.42
CA THR A 25 -26.30 -20.68 22.29
C THR A 25 -26.33 -21.12 20.83
N ASP A 26 -26.25 -22.43 20.56
CA ASP A 26 -26.25 -22.96 19.19
C ASP A 26 -27.50 -22.52 18.39
N GLY A 27 -28.65 -22.42 19.05
CA GLY A 27 -29.88 -21.92 18.43
C GLY A 27 -29.79 -20.45 18.00
N GLN A 28 -29.16 -19.60 18.83
CA GLN A 28 -28.93 -18.19 18.49
C GLN A 28 -27.90 -18.04 17.37
N VAL A 29 -26.88 -18.92 17.30
CA VAL A 29 -25.90 -18.91 16.22
C VAL A 29 -26.59 -19.17 14.88
N VAL A 30 -27.44 -20.19 14.79
CA VAL A 30 -28.18 -20.52 13.56
C VAL A 30 -29.11 -19.37 13.14
N GLU A 31 -29.84 -18.78 14.10
CA GLU A 31 -30.72 -17.63 13.83
C GLU A 31 -29.93 -16.41 13.31
N ARG A 32 -28.78 -16.11 13.94
CA ARG A 32 -27.92 -15.00 13.53
C ARG A 32 -27.22 -15.28 12.21
N GLN A 33 -26.82 -16.51 11.93
CA GLN A 33 -26.21 -16.87 10.66
C GLN A 33 -27.23 -16.74 9.52
N ALA A 34 -28.50 -17.06 9.75
CA ALA A 34 -29.58 -16.81 8.79
C ALA A 34 -29.82 -15.30 8.55
N LYS A 35 -29.61 -14.46 9.57
CA LYS A 35 -29.83 -13.00 9.51
C LYS A 35 -28.64 -12.21 8.94
N TYR A 36 -27.43 -12.57 9.33
CA TYR A 36 -26.20 -11.82 9.03
C TYR A 36 -25.34 -12.49 7.95
N GLY A 37 -25.59 -13.76 7.63
CA GLY A 37 -24.76 -14.55 6.74
C GLY A 37 -23.52 -15.13 7.45
N ARG A 38 -22.67 -15.80 6.67
CA ARG A 38 -21.37 -16.30 7.12
C ARG A 38 -20.35 -15.16 7.20
N ASN A 39 -19.33 -15.33 8.03
CA ASN A 39 -18.21 -14.40 8.13
C ASN A 39 -17.19 -14.67 7.01
N GLU A 40 -17.62 -14.46 5.78
CA GLU A 40 -16.81 -14.57 4.58
C GLU A 40 -17.06 -13.36 3.68
N LEU A 41 -16.08 -12.99 2.87
CA LEU A 41 -16.26 -11.96 1.86
C LEU A 41 -17.09 -12.56 0.72
N PRO A 42 -18.14 -11.87 0.24
CA PRO A 42 -18.95 -12.39 -0.84
C PRO A 42 -18.09 -12.56 -2.10
N GLU A 43 -18.03 -13.78 -2.60
CA GLU A 43 -17.41 -14.07 -3.89
C GLU A 43 -18.39 -13.74 -5.02
N GLU A 44 -17.88 -13.15 -6.11
CA GLU A 44 -18.63 -13.11 -7.35
C GLU A 44 -18.76 -14.55 -7.86
N PRO A 45 -19.97 -15.03 -8.18
CA PRO A 45 -20.12 -16.34 -8.79
C PRO A 45 -19.32 -16.33 -10.11
N PRO A 46 -18.50 -17.35 -10.38
CA PRO A 46 -17.77 -17.42 -11.63
C PRO A 46 -18.74 -17.34 -12.80
N THR A 47 -18.37 -16.58 -13.83
CA THR A 47 -19.17 -16.49 -15.04
C THR A 47 -19.31 -17.90 -15.61
N PRO A 48 -20.55 -18.41 -15.75
CA PRO A 48 -20.73 -19.77 -16.22
C PRO A 48 -20.29 -19.86 -17.68
N ILE A 49 -19.65 -20.98 -18.06
CA ILE A 49 -19.07 -21.17 -19.40
C ILE A 49 -20.07 -20.88 -20.54
N TRP A 50 -21.36 -21.16 -20.35
CA TRP A 50 -22.38 -20.88 -21.36
C TRP A 50 -22.63 -19.38 -21.58
N GLU A 51 -22.46 -18.55 -20.55
CA GLU A 51 -22.59 -17.09 -20.63
C GLU A 51 -21.37 -16.51 -21.35
N LEU A 52 -20.16 -16.99 -21.01
CA LEU A 52 -18.93 -16.66 -21.76
C LEU A 52 -19.05 -17.02 -23.25
N ILE A 53 -19.60 -18.20 -23.57
CA ILE A 53 -19.86 -18.58 -24.97
C ILE A 53 -20.83 -17.58 -25.62
N LEU A 54 -21.93 -17.21 -24.95
CA LEU A 54 -22.93 -16.29 -25.48
C LEU A 54 -22.33 -14.91 -25.75
N GLU A 55 -21.47 -14.41 -24.87
CA GLU A 55 -20.77 -13.12 -25.03
C GLU A 55 -19.92 -13.09 -26.30
N GLN A 56 -19.26 -14.20 -26.68
CA GLN A 56 -18.50 -14.28 -27.94
C GLN A 56 -19.40 -14.09 -29.19
N PHE A 57 -20.71 -14.33 -29.08
CA PHE A 57 -21.68 -14.13 -30.17
C PHE A 57 -22.40 -12.78 -30.13
N GLN A 58 -22.13 -11.92 -29.13
CA GLN A 58 -22.73 -10.57 -29.04
C GLN A 58 -21.99 -9.53 -29.88
N ASP A 59 -20.77 -9.83 -30.35
CA ASP A 59 -20.00 -8.93 -31.21
C ASP A 59 -20.72 -8.68 -32.54
N GLN A 60 -20.80 -7.41 -32.95
CA GLN A 60 -21.51 -6.97 -34.15
C GLN A 60 -20.98 -7.65 -35.43
N LEU A 61 -19.68 -7.90 -35.54
CA LEU A 61 -19.07 -8.60 -36.68
C LEU A 61 -19.44 -10.08 -36.69
N VAL A 62 -19.46 -10.72 -35.51
CA VAL A 62 -19.88 -12.12 -35.35
C VAL A 62 -21.36 -12.27 -35.69
N ILE A 63 -22.21 -11.31 -35.31
CA ILE A 63 -23.64 -11.29 -35.67
C ILE A 63 -23.81 -11.21 -37.19
N ILE A 64 -23.02 -10.40 -37.90
CA ILE A 64 -23.05 -10.32 -39.37
C ILE A 64 -22.66 -11.66 -39.99
N LEU A 65 -21.61 -12.32 -39.48
CA LEU A 65 -21.20 -13.65 -39.93
C LEU A 65 -22.25 -14.72 -39.63
N LEU A 66 -22.90 -14.66 -38.47
CA LEU A 66 -23.97 -15.57 -38.10
C LEU A 66 -25.20 -15.40 -39.00
N MET A 67 -25.57 -14.15 -39.32
CA MET A 67 -26.63 -13.85 -40.28
C MET A 67 -26.27 -14.33 -41.69
N SER A 68 -25.02 -14.14 -42.11
CA SER A 68 -24.47 -14.69 -43.35
C SER A 68 -24.59 -16.22 -43.40
N ALA A 69 -24.13 -16.92 -42.35
CA ALA A 69 -24.23 -18.37 -42.23
C ALA A 69 -25.68 -18.85 -42.28
N LEU A 70 -26.59 -18.16 -41.60
CA LEU A 70 -28.02 -18.47 -41.61
C LEU A 70 -28.60 -18.31 -43.01
N VAL A 71 -28.29 -17.22 -43.72
CA VAL A 71 -28.79 -17.04 -45.08
C VAL A 71 -28.18 -18.08 -46.03
N SER A 72 -26.87 -18.32 -45.98
CA SER A 72 -26.23 -19.35 -46.81
C SER A 72 -26.80 -20.75 -46.52
N LEU A 73 -27.17 -21.06 -45.28
CA LEU A 73 -27.86 -22.31 -44.91
C LEU A 73 -29.28 -22.39 -45.52
N VAL A 74 -30.06 -21.31 -45.43
CA VAL A 74 -31.39 -21.24 -46.03
C VAL A 74 -31.31 -21.40 -47.55
N LEU A 75 -30.34 -20.75 -48.19
CA LEU A 75 -30.12 -20.85 -49.64
C LEU A 75 -29.72 -22.26 -50.06
N ALA A 76 -28.81 -22.91 -49.32
CA ALA A 76 -28.43 -24.31 -49.56
C ALA A 76 -29.62 -25.28 -49.42
N PHE A 77 -30.61 -24.96 -48.58
CA PHE A 77 -31.83 -25.78 -48.44
C PHE A 77 -32.78 -25.66 -49.63
N PHE A 78 -32.79 -24.51 -50.32
CA PHE A 78 -33.63 -24.24 -51.50
C PHE A 78 -32.95 -24.55 -52.85
N GLU A 79 -31.69 -25.00 -52.84
CA GLU A 79 -30.94 -25.36 -54.04
C GLU A 79 -31.33 -26.77 -54.52
N GLU A 80 -31.88 -26.89 -55.74
CA GLU A 80 -32.47 -28.13 -56.29
C GLU A 80 -31.45 -29.02 -57.06
N ASP A 81 -30.18 -28.63 -57.16
CA ASP A 81 -29.17 -29.31 -57.98
C ASP A 81 -28.47 -30.51 -57.28
N ASN A 82 -27.92 -31.42 -58.09
CA ASN A 82 -27.42 -32.76 -57.71
C ASN A 82 -26.21 -32.81 -56.75
N ASP A 83 -25.52 -31.69 -56.49
CA ASP A 83 -24.35 -31.64 -55.61
C ASP A 83 -24.71 -31.08 -54.22
N LYS A 84 -25.65 -31.74 -53.52
CA LYS A 84 -26.07 -31.36 -52.16
C LYS A 84 -24.90 -31.24 -51.17
N LEU A 85 -23.80 -31.96 -51.40
CA LEU A 85 -22.65 -31.93 -50.51
C LEU A 85 -21.84 -30.63 -50.60
N THR A 86 -21.79 -29.96 -51.77
CA THR A 86 -21.01 -28.72 -51.94
C THR A 86 -21.79 -27.49 -51.45
N ALA A 87 -23.13 -27.51 -51.54
CA ALA A 87 -24.00 -26.42 -51.10
C ALA A 87 -23.87 -26.13 -49.59
N TYR A 88 -23.67 -27.16 -48.76
CA TYR A 88 -23.50 -26.98 -47.30
C TYR A 88 -22.06 -26.61 -46.88
N VAL A 89 -21.07 -26.64 -47.78
CA VAL A 89 -19.68 -26.37 -47.41
C VAL A 89 -19.52 -24.96 -46.87
N GLU A 90 -20.10 -23.97 -47.53
CA GLU A 90 -20.00 -22.56 -47.14
C GLU A 90 -20.56 -22.27 -45.73
N PRO A 91 -21.83 -22.62 -45.39
CA PRO A 91 -22.34 -22.38 -44.04
C PRO A 91 -21.64 -23.24 -42.98
N ILE A 92 -21.17 -24.45 -43.32
CA ILE A 92 -20.39 -25.29 -42.39
C ILE A 92 -19.03 -24.66 -42.08
N VAL A 93 -18.33 -24.13 -43.08
CA VAL A 93 -17.02 -23.48 -42.89
C VAL A 93 -17.17 -22.22 -42.03
N ILE A 94 -18.17 -21.37 -42.30
CA ILE A 94 -18.42 -20.18 -41.48
C ILE A 94 -18.75 -20.58 -40.03
N MET A 95 -19.61 -21.57 -39.83
CA MET A 95 -19.93 -22.08 -38.50
C MET A 95 -18.70 -22.67 -37.79
N LEU A 96 -17.84 -23.39 -38.50
CA LEU A 96 -16.61 -23.95 -37.94
C LEU A 96 -15.66 -22.84 -37.47
N ILE A 97 -15.50 -21.77 -38.26
CA ILE A 97 -14.69 -20.60 -37.90
C ILE A 97 -15.26 -19.93 -36.64
N LEU A 98 -16.58 -19.70 -36.59
CA LEU A 98 -17.23 -19.09 -35.42
C LEU A 98 -17.05 -19.94 -34.16
N ILE A 99 -17.22 -21.27 -34.27
CA ILE A 99 -17.02 -22.20 -33.15
C ILE A 99 -15.55 -22.21 -32.71
N ALA A 100 -14.60 -22.22 -33.66
CA ALA A 100 -13.18 -22.18 -33.35
C ALA A 100 -12.80 -20.89 -32.63
N ASN A 101 -13.28 -19.74 -33.10
CA ASN A 101 -13.05 -18.43 -32.48
C ASN A 101 -13.66 -18.36 -31.07
N ALA A 102 -14.91 -18.79 -30.90
CA ALA A 102 -15.57 -18.83 -29.59
C ALA A 102 -14.85 -19.78 -28.61
N THR A 103 -14.39 -20.93 -29.09
CA THR A 103 -13.62 -21.89 -28.27
C THR A 103 -12.30 -21.28 -27.82
N VAL A 104 -11.57 -20.63 -28.72
CA VAL A 104 -10.32 -19.93 -28.39
C VAL A 104 -10.59 -18.81 -27.37
N GLY A 105 -11.65 -18.01 -27.56
CA GLY A 105 -12.04 -16.96 -26.62
C GLY A 105 -12.32 -17.50 -25.22
N VAL A 106 -13.14 -18.55 -25.11
CA VAL A 106 -13.51 -19.17 -23.82
C VAL A 106 -12.31 -19.83 -23.13
N LEU A 107 -11.45 -20.53 -23.89
CA LEU A 107 -10.22 -21.13 -23.34
C LEU A 107 -9.24 -20.07 -22.82
N GLN A 108 -9.15 -18.93 -23.51
CA GLN A 108 -8.32 -17.81 -23.07
C GLN A 108 -8.84 -17.22 -21.76
N GLU A 109 -10.15 -17.00 -21.64
CA GLU A 109 -10.79 -16.39 -20.48
C GLU A 109 -10.73 -17.29 -19.23
N THR A 110 -11.03 -18.59 -19.38
CA THR A 110 -10.98 -19.57 -18.27
C THR A 110 -9.56 -19.84 -17.75
N SER A 111 -8.52 -19.71 -18.59
CA SER A 111 -7.13 -19.92 -18.14
C SER A 111 -6.63 -18.83 -17.18
N ALA A 112 -7.13 -17.60 -17.34
CA ALA A 112 -6.77 -16.47 -16.48
C ALA A 112 -7.43 -16.57 -15.10
N GLU A 113 -8.70 -16.99 -15.03
CA GLU A 113 -9.43 -17.15 -13.78
C GLU A 113 -8.90 -18.32 -12.92
N ASN A 114 -8.60 -19.46 -13.55
CA ASN A 114 -8.13 -20.65 -12.84
C ASN A 114 -6.75 -20.46 -12.18
N ALA A 115 -5.87 -19.64 -12.78
CA ALA A 115 -4.57 -19.31 -12.18
C ALA A 115 -4.70 -18.48 -10.89
N ILE A 116 -5.77 -17.67 -10.79
CA ILE A 116 -6.07 -16.85 -9.60
C ILE A 116 -6.76 -17.70 -8.53
N ALA A 117 -7.64 -18.65 -8.92
CA ALA A 117 -8.34 -19.54 -8.01
C ALA A 117 -7.41 -20.55 -7.31
N ALA A 118 -6.41 -21.09 -8.02
CA ALA A 118 -5.45 -22.05 -7.45
C ALA A 118 -4.56 -21.48 -6.34
N LEU A 119 -4.45 -20.15 -6.23
CA LEU A 119 -3.72 -19.48 -5.16
C LEU A 119 -4.56 -19.30 -3.88
N LYS A 120 -5.88 -19.49 -3.93
CA LYS A 120 -6.82 -19.19 -2.83
C LYS A 120 -7.15 -20.39 -1.94
N GLU A 121 -6.72 -21.60 -2.29
CA GLU A 121 -7.13 -22.85 -1.63
C GLU A 121 -6.34 -23.17 -0.33
N TYR A 122 -5.50 -22.26 0.16
CA TYR A 122 -4.72 -22.45 1.37
C TYR A 122 -5.20 -21.57 2.54
N SER A 123 -5.74 -22.25 3.56
CA SER A 123 -5.94 -21.84 4.97
C SER A 123 -7.30 -21.25 5.34
N PRO A 124 -8.28 -22.07 5.80
CA PRO A 124 -9.30 -21.55 6.70
C PRO A 124 -8.68 -21.25 8.07
N ASP A 125 -8.68 -19.97 8.45
CA ASP A 125 -8.27 -19.55 9.78
C ASP A 125 -9.29 -20.04 10.83
N GLU A 126 -8.81 -20.74 11.87
CA GLU A 126 -9.62 -21.18 13.02
C GLU A 126 -9.56 -20.15 14.15
N CYS A 127 -10.66 -19.98 14.89
CA CYS A 127 -10.75 -19.03 16.00
C CYS A 127 -11.36 -19.65 17.26
N ARG A 128 -11.15 -19.02 18.42
CA ARG A 128 -11.68 -19.46 19.72
C ARG A 128 -12.88 -18.60 20.12
N VAL A 129 -14.01 -19.25 20.41
CA VAL A 129 -15.25 -18.60 20.83
C VAL A 129 -15.79 -19.19 22.12
N VAL A 130 -16.48 -18.38 22.92
CA VAL A 130 -17.31 -18.85 24.03
C VAL A 130 -18.73 -19.10 23.51
N ARG A 131 -19.17 -20.35 23.55
CA ARG A 131 -20.54 -20.77 23.20
C ARG A 131 -21.03 -21.81 24.20
N ASN A 132 -22.29 -21.72 24.62
CA ASN A 132 -22.88 -22.58 25.66
C ASN A 132 -21.99 -22.72 26.93
N SER A 133 -21.45 -21.59 27.39
CA SER A 133 -20.55 -21.48 28.55
C SER A 133 -19.26 -22.31 28.43
N LYS A 134 -18.81 -22.62 27.20
CA LYS A 134 -17.57 -23.36 26.91
C LYS A 134 -16.77 -22.66 25.84
N VAL A 135 -15.44 -22.68 25.97
CA VAL A 135 -14.52 -22.26 24.92
C VAL A 135 -14.43 -23.37 23.87
N VAL A 136 -14.82 -23.07 22.63
CA VAL A 136 -14.82 -23.98 21.50
C VAL A 136 -14.01 -23.37 20.36
N LYS A 137 -13.27 -24.19 19.62
CA LYS A 137 -12.57 -23.76 18.41
C LYS A 137 -13.50 -23.95 17.22
N VAL A 138 -13.74 -22.89 16.45
CA VAL A 138 -14.65 -22.88 15.30
C VAL A 138 -13.95 -22.25 14.09
N ASN A 139 -14.44 -22.56 12.90
CA ASN A 139 -13.95 -21.91 11.69
C ASN A 139 -14.32 -20.42 11.72
N ALA A 140 -13.41 -19.53 11.34
CA ALA A 140 -13.68 -18.09 11.33
C ALA A 140 -14.92 -17.72 10.48
N THR A 141 -15.25 -18.50 9.45
CA THR A 141 -16.45 -18.31 8.60
C THR A 141 -17.78 -18.53 9.32
N GLU A 142 -17.77 -19.26 10.45
CA GLU A 142 -18.96 -19.55 11.26
C GLU A 142 -19.24 -18.49 12.34
N LEU A 143 -18.41 -17.44 12.42
CA LEU A 143 -18.62 -16.35 13.37
C LEU A 143 -19.84 -15.52 13.00
N VAL A 144 -20.58 -15.11 14.03
CA VAL A 144 -21.73 -14.21 13.90
C VAL A 144 -21.62 -13.02 14.85
N PRO A 145 -22.24 -11.86 14.54
CA PRO A 145 -22.30 -10.73 15.46
C PRO A 145 -22.83 -11.15 16.83
N GLY A 146 -22.06 -10.85 17.88
CA GLY A 146 -22.30 -11.20 19.27
C GLY A 146 -21.60 -12.46 19.77
N ASP A 147 -20.89 -13.21 18.93
CA ASP A 147 -19.96 -14.21 19.45
C ASP A 147 -18.91 -13.53 20.33
N VAL A 148 -18.58 -14.15 21.46
CA VAL A 148 -17.48 -13.72 22.33
C VAL A 148 -16.25 -14.50 21.90
N VAL A 149 -15.27 -13.79 21.35
CA VAL A 149 -14.01 -14.35 20.84
C VAL A 149 -12.88 -14.13 21.85
N GLU A 150 -12.04 -15.14 22.01
CA GLU A 150 -10.79 -15.02 22.74
C GLU A 150 -9.62 -14.87 21.76
N ILE A 151 -8.85 -13.80 21.94
CA ILE A 151 -7.69 -13.48 21.11
C ILE A 151 -6.42 -13.48 21.97
N SER A 152 -5.34 -14.02 21.44
CA SER A 152 -4.03 -14.09 22.10
C SER A 152 -2.91 -13.82 21.11
N VAL A 153 -1.70 -13.60 21.63
CA VAL A 153 -0.49 -13.35 20.84
C VAL A 153 -0.34 -14.33 19.68
N GLY A 154 -0.15 -13.79 18.48
CA GLY A 154 0.00 -14.54 17.23
C GLY A 154 -1.32 -14.83 16.51
N ASP A 155 -2.47 -14.65 17.16
CA ASP A 155 -3.76 -14.86 16.50
C ASP A 155 -4.05 -13.71 15.51
N LYS A 156 -4.62 -14.07 14.35
CA LYS A 156 -5.30 -13.11 13.48
C LYS A 156 -6.70 -12.85 14.01
N ILE A 157 -7.11 -11.59 13.95
CA ILE A 157 -8.45 -11.17 14.34
C ILE A 157 -9.43 -11.62 13.24
N PRO A 158 -10.44 -12.45 13.57
CA PRO A 158 -11.28 -13.09 12.55
C PRO A 158 -12.46 -12.23 12.09
N ALA A 159 -12.88 -11.25 12.88
CA ALA A 159 -14.01 -10.37 12.62
C ALA A 159 -13.84 -9.04 13.40
N ASP A 160 -14.56 -7.99 13.03
CA ASP A 160 -14.51 -6.72 13.76
C ASP A 160 -15.21 -6.87 15.11
N ALA A 161 -14.47 -6.63 16.19
CA ALA A 161 -14.95 -6.89 17.55
C ALA A 161 -14.61 -5.75 18.51
N ARG A 162 -15.44 -5.62 19.55
CA ARG A 162 -15.27 -4.67 20.66
C ARG A 162 -14.52 -5.36 21.79
N VAL A 163 -13.44 -4.75 22.28
CA VAL A 163 -12.67 -5.28 23.42
C VAL A 163 -13.51 -5.24 24.69
N LEU A 164 -13.76 -6.39 25.32
CA LEU A 164 -14.52 -6.47 26.56
C LEU A 164 -13.62 -6.38 27.78
N SER A 165 -12.58 -7.23 27.80
CA SER A 165 -11.63 -7.32 28.89
C SER A 165 -10.24 -7.67 28.37
N VAL A 166 -9.23 -6.97 28.86
CA VAL A 166 -7.82 -7.27 28.61
C VAL A 166 -7.30 -8.09 29.79
N GLU A 167 -6.96 -9.36 29.54
CA GLU A 167 -6.50 -10.28 30.59
C GLU A 167 -5.02 -10.11 30.92
N SER A 168 -4.25 -9.58 29.97
CA SER A 168 -2.83 -9.26 30.12
C SER A 168 -2.61 -7.83 30.65
N SER A 169 -1.38 -7.48 31.01
CA SER A 169 -1.05 -6.10 31.43
C SER A 169 -1.30 -5.07 30.32
N VAL A 170 -1.08 -5.45 29.06
CA VAL A 170 -1.29 -4.62 27.87
C VAL A 170 -1.78 -5.53 26.74
N LEU A 171 -2.63 -5.01 25.84
CA LEU A 171 -2.99 -5.62 24.56
C LEU A 171 -2.47 -4.73 23.43
N ARG A 172 -1.70 -5.30 22.50
CA ARG A 172 -1.19 -4.63 21.29
C ARG A 172 -1.61 -5.38 20.05
N ILE A 173 -2.12 -4.64 19.07
CA ILE A 173 -2.54 -5.19 17.78
C ILE A 173 -1.81 -4.46 16.65
N ASP A 174 -1.27 -5.23 15.72
CA ASP A 174 -0.73 -4.71 14.47
C ASP A 174 -1.88 -4.39 13.52
N GLN A 175 -2.09 -3.10 13.27
CA GLN A 175 -3.11 -2.58 12.38
C GLN A 175 -2.54 -2.05 11.06
N ALA A 176 -1.30 -2.42 10.73
CA ALA A 176 -0.63 -1.99 9.50
C ALA A 176 -1.47 -2.31 8.26
N LEU A 177 -2.18 -3.44 8.28
CA LEU A 177 -3.10 -3.82 7.20
C LEU A 177 -4.10 -2.71 6.88
N LEU A 178 -4.77 -2.11 7.88
CA LEU A 178 -5.85 -1.12 7.68
C LEU A 178 -5.40 0.33 7.82
N THR A 179 -4.23 0.59 8.40
CA THR A 179 -3.76 1.96 8.67
C THR A 179 -2.53 2.31 7.86
N GLY A 180 -1.80 1.34 7.32
CA GLY A 180 -0.49 1.52 6.71
C GLY A 180 0.63 1.82 7.72
N GLU A 181 0.30 2.00 9.00
CA GLU A 181 1.28 2.26 10.05
C GLU A 181 1.77 0.95 10.66
N SER A 182 3.08 0.71 10.62
CA SER A 182 3.71 -0.49 11.21
C SER A 182 3.74 -0.49 12.75
N VAL A 183 3.19 0.53 13.41
CA VAL A 183 3.19 0.65 14.87
C VAL A 183 2.00 -0.09 15.46
N SER A 184 2.27 -1.05 16.34
CA SER A 184 1.20 -1.77 17.05
C SER A 184 0.43 -0.83 17.98
N VAL A 185 -0.89 -0.86 17.91
CA VAL A 185 -1.78 0.02 18.68
C VAL A 185 -2.14 -0.64 20.01
N ILE A 186 -1.95 0.08 21.11
CA ILE A 186 -2.41 -0.35 22.44
C ILE A 186 -3.94 -0.25 22.49
N LYS A 187 -4.57 -1.30 23.00
CA LYS A 187 -6.02 -1.38 23.11
C LYS A 187 -6.52 -1.19 24.54
N SER A 188 -7.70 -0.60 24.67
CA SER A 188 -8.35 -0.31 25.95
C SER A 188 -9.81 -0.76 25.98
N GLU A 189 -10.37 -0.90 27.17
CA GLU A 189 -11.77 -1.30 27.38
C GLU A 189 -12.72 -0.08 27.37
N GLU A 190 -12.18 1.13 27.55
CA GLU A 190 -12.97 2.33 27.79
C GLU A 190 -13.80 2.76 26.57
N ALA A 191 -14.98 3.32 26.82
CA ALA A 191 -15.82 3.89 25.77
C ALA A 191 -15.21 5.20 25.26
N LEU A 192 -15.20 5.38 23.94
CA LEU A 192 -14.64 6.57 23.33
C LEU A 192 -15.72 7.63 23.11
N SER A 193 -15.56 8.82 23.68
CA SER A 193 -16.47 9.94 23.39
C SER A 193 -16.18 10.51 22.00
N ALA A 194 -17.18 10.51 21.11
CA ALA A 194 -17.11 11.18 19.82
C ALA A 194 -17.56 12.65 19.96
N LYS A 195 -16.62 13.57 20.17
CA LYS A 195 -16.86 14.99 19.86
C LYS A 195 -16.45 15.20 18.38
N GLY A 196 -17.41 15.12 17.46
CA GLY A 196 -17.23 15.57 16.07
C GLY A 196 -17.14 14.51 14.95
N GLY A 197 -18.05 13.54 14.86
CA GLY A 197 -18.17 12.63 13.71
C GLY A 197 -17.66 11.20 13.94
N ARG A 198 -17.62 10.37 12.88
CA ARG A 198 -17.10 8.99 12.92
C ARG A 198 -15.59 9.04 13.18
N LYS A 199 -15.11 8.37 14.22
CA LYS A 199 -13.67 8.27 14.50
C LYS A 199 -12.98 7.42 13.44
N VAL A 200 -11.81 7.86 13.00
CA VAL A 200 -10.92 7.10 12.10
C VAL A 200 -10.58 5.75 12.73
N VAL A 201 -10.41 4.70 11.93
CA VAL A 201 -10.09 3.32 12.36
C VAL A 201 -8.95 3.29 13.38
N GLN A 202 -7.91 4.09 13.14
CA GLN A 202 -6.73 4.20 13.99
C GLN A 202 -7.02 4.74 15.40
N ASP A 203 -8.06 5.56 15.57
CA ASP A 203 -8.44 6.15 16.86
C ASP A 203 -9.39 5.26 17.67
N GLN A 204 -9.90 4.19 17.07
CA GLN A 204 -10.76 3.21 17.73
C GLN A 204 -9.93 2.23 18.55
N VAL A 205 -9.27 2.74 19.60
CA VAL A 205 -8.40 1.96 20.52
C VAL A 205 -9.16 0.90 21.32
N ASN A 206 -10.48 0.90 21.28
CA ASN A 206 -11.31 -0.08 21.99
C ASN A 206 -11.96 -1.13 21.06
N MET A 207 -11.56 -1.11 19.78
CA MET A 207 -11.96 -2.05 18.73
C MET A 207 -10.76 -2.85 18.21
N VAL A 208 -11.03 -4.06 17.76
CA VAL A 208 -10.11 -4.93 17.01
C VAL A 208 -10.75 -5.25 15.66
N PHE A 209 -9.96 -5.32 14.59
CA PHE A 209 -10.47 -5.37 13.23
C PHE A 209 -10.06 -6.65 12.50
N ALA A 210 -10.95 -7.19 11.67
CA ALA A 210 -10.70 -8.40 10.89
C ALA A 210 -9.42 -8.27 10.04
N GLY A 211 -8.60 -9.33 10.03
CA GLY A 211 -7.34 -9.40 9.29
C GLY A 211 -6.12 -8.78 10.01
N THR A 212 -6.33 -7.98 11.08
CA THR A 212 -5.23 -7.50 11.94
C THR A 212 -4.70 -8.63 12.83
N SER A 213 -3.50 -8.48 13.42
CA SER A 213 -2.87 -9.54 14.23
C SER A 213 -2.51 -9.08 15.64
N VAL A 214 -2.61 -9.98 16.60
CA VAL A 214 -2.24 -9.68 17.99
C VAL A 214 -0.73 -9.81 18.16
N VAL A 215 -0.08 -8.69 18.47
CA VAL A 215 1.37 -8.63 18.70
C VAL A 215 1.71 -9.03 20.14
N LEU A 216 0.91 -8.57 21.09
CA LEU A 216 1.16 -8.79 22.51
C LEU A 216 -0.14 -8.78 23.31
N GLY A 217 -0.25 -9.67 24.29
CA GLY A 217 -1.38 -9.73 25.21
C GLY A 217 -2.45 -10.75 24.86
N ARG A 218 -3.48 -10.80 25.72
CA ARG A 218 -4.67 -11.64 25.59
C ARG A 218 -5.90 -10.84 26.00
N ALA A 219 -6.99 -11.01 25.27
CA ALA A 219 -8.24 -10.31 25.55
C ALA A 219 -9.46 -11.10 25.11
N GLN A 220 -10.58 -10.80 25.75
CA GLN A 220 -11.92 -11.22 25.30
C GLN A 220 -12.57 -10.06 24.56
N CYS A 221 -13.16 -10.35 23.41
CA CYS A 221 -13.83 -9.37 22.56
C CYS A 221 -15.20 -9.90 22.13
N VAL A 222 -16.16 -9.01 21.86
CA VAL A 222 -17.46 -9.39 21.27
C VAL A 222 -17.53 -8.96 19.82
N VAL A 223 -17.91 -9.88 18.93
CA VAL A 223 -18.02 -9.61 17.50
C VAL A 223 -19.14 -8.60 17.23
N THR A 224 -18.85 -7.55 16.47
CA THR A 224 -19.79 -6.46 16.18
C THR A 224 -20.20 -6.41 14.71
N ALA A 225 -19.32 -6.85 13.81
CA ALA A 225 -19.55 -6.98 12.37
C ALA A 225 -18.75 -8.16 11.80
N THR A 226 -19.29 -8.77 10.75
CA THR A 226 -18.75 -9.95 10.05
C THR A 226 -18.85 -9.77 8.53
N GLY A 227 -18.02 -10.50 7.78
CA GLY A 227 -18.02 -10.51 6.31
C GLY A 227 -17.88 -9.11 5.69
N ALA A 228 -18.71 -8.80 4.70
CA ALA A 228 -18.72 -7.51 3.99
C ALA A 228 -18.96 -6.28 4.87
N LYS A 229 -19.47 -6.44 6.11
CA LYS A 229 -19.74 -5.33 7.04
C LYS A 229 -18.55 -4.96 7.93
N THR A 230 -17.47 -5.72 7.88
CA THR A 230 -16.20 -5.37 8.54
C THR A 230 -15.52 -4.22 7.82
N GLU A 231 -14.54 -3.55 8.44
CA GLU A 231 -13.76 -2.50 7.78
C GLU A 231 -13.02 -3.04 6.55
N ILE A 232 -12.42 -4.24 6.63
CA ILE A 232 -11.80 -4.90 5.47
C ILE A 232 -12.84 -5.34 4.42
N GLY A 233 -14.03 -5.74 4.85
CA GLY A 233 -15.15 -6.09 3.97
C GLY A 233 -15.74 -4.90 3.24
N GLY A 234 -15.79 -3.73 3.89
CA GLY A 234 -16.18 -2.48 3.26
C GLY A 234 -15.18 -2.05 2.18
N ILE A 235 -13.88 -2.26 2.43
CA ILE A 235 -12.83 -2.08 1.42
C ILE A 235 -13.02 -3.05 0.26
N HIS A 236 -13.26 -4.34 0.53
CA HIS A 236 -13.50 -5.35 -0.51
C HIS A 236 -14.73 -5.03 -1.37
N SER A 237 -15.88 -4.70 -0.76
CA SER A 237 -17.08 -4.28 -1.50
C SER A 237 -16.78 -3.07 -2.39
N SER A 238 -16.04 -2.08 -1.87
CA SER A 238 -15.66 -0.90 -2.63
C SER A 238 -14.72 -1.20 -3.81
N ILE A 239 -13.98 -2.32 -3.77
CA ILE A 239 -13.13 -2.80 -4.87
C ILE A 239 -13.98 -3.56 -5.90
N THR A 240 -14.90 -4.41 -5.45
CA THR A 240 -15.79 -5.20 -6.32
C THR A 240 -16.82 -4.33 -7.04
N ASP A 241 -17.39 -3.34 -6.35
CA ASP A 241 -18.40 -2.41 -6.89
C ASP A 241 -17.82 -1.50 -8.00
N GLN A 242 -16.49 -1.45 -8.14
CA GLN A 242 -15.85 -0.71 -9.22
C GLN A 242 -15.81 -1.54 -10.49
N ILE A 243 -16.74 -1.22 -11.38
CA ILE A 243 -16.80 -1.75 -12.75
C ILE A 243 -15.47 -1.42 -13.45
N SER A 244 -14.75 -2.45 -13.88
CA SER A 244 -13.55 -2.31 -14.71
C SER A 244 -13.94 -1.61 -16.02
N GLU A 245 -13.27 -0.50 -16.32
CA GLU A 245 -13.43 0.14 -17.63
C GLU A 245 -12.68 -0.66 -18.71
N LYS A 246 -13.21 -0.64 -19.94
CA LYS A 246 -12.51 -1.22 -21.11
C LYS A 246 -11.21 -0.46 -21.40
N THR A 247 -10.15 -1.17 -21.78
CA THR A 247 -8.86 -0.55 -22.15
C THR A 247 -8.97 0.37 -23.37
N PRO A 248 -8.05 1.32 -23.56
CA PRO A 248 -8.05 2.21 -24.73
C PRO A 248 -8.06 1.47 -26.07
N LEU A 249 -7.25 0.42 -26.27
CA LEU A 249 -7.29 -0.39 -27.48
C LEU A 249 -8.60 -1.15 -27.61
N LYS A 250 -9.15 -1.72 -26.52
CA LYS A 250 -10.45 -2.42 -26.58
C LYS A 250 -11.56 -1.46 -27.01
N LYS A 251 -11.63 -0.25 -26.43
CA LYS A 251 -12.55 0.82 -26.87
C LYS A 251 -12.35 1.16 -28.36
N LYS A 252 -11.10 1.22 -28.84
CA LYS A 252 -10.79 1.50 -30.25
C LYS A 252 -11.09 0.34 -31.20
N LEU A 253 -10.94 -0.90 -30.75
CA LEU A 253 -11.31 -2.10 -31.50
C LEU A 253 -12.83 -2.21 -31.63
N ASP A 254 -13.58 -1.91 -30.56
CA ASP A 254 -15.04 -1.83 -30.60
C ASP A 254 -15.50 -0.73 -31.56
N ASP A 255 -14.94 0.50 -31.45
CA ASP A 255 -15.20 1.62 -32.38
C ASP A 255 -14.91 1.23 -33.84
N PHE A 256 -13.80 0.50 -34.05
CA PHE A 256 -13.37 0.02 -35.36
C PHE A 256 -14.32 -1.04 -35.90
N GLY A 257 -14.70 -2.03 -35.09
CA GLY A 257 -15.66 -3.08 -35.43
C GLY A 257 -17.00 -2.49 -35.84
N ASP A 258 -17.49 -1.51 -35.09
CA ASP A 258 -18.72 -0.78 -35.40
C ASP A 258 -18.64 -0.01 -36.73
N THR A 259 -17.49 0.62 -36.99
CA THR A 259 -17.27 1.37 -38.24
C THR A 259 -17.17 0.43 -39.43
N LEU A 260 -16.42 -0.68 -39.29
CA LEU A 260 -16.26 -1.69 -40.31
C LEU A 260 -17.59 -2.37 -40.65
N ALA A 261 -18.38 -2.73 -39.63
CA ALA A 261 -19.72 -3.28 -39.79
C ALA A 261 -20.64 -2.35 -40.60
N LYS A 262 -20.61 -1.04 -40.32
CA LYS A 262 -21.36 -0.03 -41.09
C LYS A 262 -20.90 0.02 -42.55
N VAL A 263 -19.59 0.04 -42.80
CA VAL A 263 -19.02 0.08 -44.15
C VAL A 263 -19.40 -1.18 -44.94
N ILE A 264 -19.23 -2.37 -44.35
CA ILE A 264 -19.61 -3.65 -44.97
C ILE A 264 -21.09 -3.63 -45.33
N THR A 265 -21.96 -3.24 -44.39
CA THR A 265 -23.42 -3.17 -44.63
C THR A 265 -23.76 -2.24 -45.81
N VAL A 266 -23.16 -1.05 -45.87
CA VAL A 266 -23.37 -0.10 -46.97
C VAL A 266 -22.88 -0.67 -48.30
N VAL A 267 -21.70 -1.30 -48.33
CA VAL A 267 -21.15 -1.92 -49.56
C VAL A 267 -22.03 -3.09 -50.01
N CYS A 268 -22.48 -3.96 -49.11
CA CYS A 268 -23.38 -5.06 -49.43
C CYS A 268 -24.69 -4.55 -50.06
N ILE A 269 -25.31 -3.52 -49.48
CA ILE A 269 -26.52 -2.90 -50.02
C ILE A 269 -26.24 -2.28 -51.40
N LEU A 270 -25.13 -1.55 -51.57
CA LEU A 270 -24.77 -0.94 -52.85
C LEU A 270 -24.53 -1.98 -53.94
N VAL A 271 -23.77 -3.03 -53.65
CA VAL A 271 -23.52 -4.15 -54.59
C VAL A 271 -24.85 -4.80 -54.98
N TRP A 272 -25.74 -5.05 -54.02
CA TRP A 272 -27.04 -5.64 -54.29
C TRP A 272 -27.93 -4.73 -55.15
N VAL A 273 -27.99 -3.42 -54.84
CA VAL A 273 -28.79 -2.43 -55.58
C VAL A 273 -28.26 -2.19 -57.00
N ILE A 274 -26.94 -2.09 -57.18
CA ILE A 274 -26.32 -1.91 -58.52
C ILE A 274 -26.67 -3.10 -59.42
N ASN A 275 -26.68 -4.31 -58.86
CA ASN A 275 -26.94 -5.53 -59.60
C ASN A 275 -28.43 -5.85 -59.79
N ILE A 276 -29.36 -5.04 -59.25
CA ILE A 276 -30.81 -5.28 -59.32
C ILE A 276 -31.33 -5.39 -60.76
N ARG A 277 -30.68 -4.71 -61.71
CA ARG A 277 -31.02 -4.78 -63.15
C ARG A 277 -30.63 -6.11 -63.79
N HIS A 278 -29.61 -6.77 -63.26
CA HIS A 278 -29.12 -8.06 -63.73
C HIS A 278 -29.87 -9.24 -63.10
N PHE A 279 -30.77 -9.00 -62.13
CA PHE A 279 -31.55 -10.07 -61.50
C PHE A 279 -32.48 -10.81 -62.47
N ASN A 280 -32.82 -10.19 -63.61
CA ASN A 280 -33.69 -10.77 -64.63
C ASN A 280 -32.92 -11.30 -65.86
N GLU A 281 -31.60 -11.48 -65.77
CA GLU A 281 -30.83 -12.09 -66.86
C GLU A 281 -31.20 -13.58 -67.04
N SER A 282 -31.22 -14.02 -68.30
CA SER A 282 -31.61 -15.37 -68.72
C SER A 282 -30.75 -16.49 -68.11
N ALA A 283 -29.57 -16.15 -67.56
CA ALA A 283 -28.65 -17.08 -66.89
C ALA A 283 -29.16 -17.55 -65.51
N HIS A 284 -30.04 -16.80 -64.85
CA HIS A 284 -30.44 -17.07 -63.45
C HIS A 284 -31.83 -17.70 -63.30
N HIS A 285 -32.55 -17.99 -64.39
CA HIS A 285 -33.88 -18.64 -64.38
C HIS A 285 -34.88 -18.04 -63.36
N GLY A 286 -34.90 -16.72 -63.20
CA GLY A 286 -35.91 -15.99 -62.43
C GLY A 286 -35.34 -14.93 -61.48
N TRP A 287 -36.15 -13.90 -61.21
CA TRP A 287 -35.77 -12.75 -60.40
C TRP A 287 -35.30 -13.12 -58.98
N VAL A 288 -35.94 -14.13 -58.37
CA VAL A 288 -35.60 -14.61 -57.03
C VAL A 288 -34.20 -15.25 -57.00
N ARG A 289 -33.88 -16.10 -57.97
CA ARG A 289 -32.56 -16.76 -58.06
C ARG A 289 -31.44 -15.76 -58.36
N GLY A 290 -31.70 -14.75 -59.19
CA GLY A 290 -30.77 -13.64 -59.41
C GLY A 290 -30.52 -12.82 -58.14
N ALA A 291 -31.58 -12.44 -57.42
CA ALA A 291 -31.45 -11.70 -56.15
C ALA A 291 -30.65 -12.49 -55.10
N VAL A 292 -30.87 -13.79 -55.02
CA VAL A 292 -30.14 -14.73 -54.17
C VAL A 292 -28.65 -14.81 -54.55
N TYR A 293 -28.34 -14.90 -55.84
CA TYR A 293 -26.96 -14.99 -56.33
C TYR A 293 -26.13 -13.74 -55.97
N TYR A 294 -26.69 -12.54 -56.21
CA TYR A 294 -26.00 -11.30 -55.86
C TYR A 294 -25.97 -11.04 -54.35
N PHE A 295 -26.96 -11.53 -53.60
CA PHE A 295 -26.90 -11.55 -52.15
C PHE A 295 -25.76 -12.44 -51.64
N LYS A 296 -25.57 -13.63 -52.23
CA LYS A 296 -24.44 -14.53 -51.94
C LYS A 296 -23.08 -13.87 -52.20
N ILE A 297 -22.95 -13.12 -53.30
CA ILE A 297 -21.73 -12.33 -53.58
C ILE A 297 -21.51 -11.24 -52.52
N ALA A 298 -22.56 -10.51 -52.14
CA ALA A 298 -22.48 -9.47 -51.12
C ALA A 298 -22.05 -10.05 -49.76
N VAL A 299 -22.55 -11.24 -49.41
CA VAL A 299 -22.17 -11.97 -48.20
C VAL A 299 -20.73 -12.47 -48.26
N ALA A 300 -20.31 -13.08 -49.38
CA ALA A 300 -18.93 -13.53 -49.54
C ALA A 300 -17.92 -12.37 -49.45
N LEU A 301 -18.29 -11.20 -49.98
CA LEU A 301 -17.50 -9.97 -49.85
C LEU A 301 -17.44 -9.48 -48.39
N ALA A 302 -18.54 -9.60 -47.63
CA ALA A 302 -18.56 -9.27 -46.20
C ALA A 302 -17.62 -10.17 -45.39
N VAL A 303 -17.66 -11.49 -45.62
CA VAL A 303 -16.77 -12.45 -44.96
C VAL A 303 -15.30 -12.15 -45.28
N ALA A 304 -14.98 -11.87 -46.55
CA ALA A 304 -13.63 -11.54 -46.98
C ALA A 304 -13.06 -10.25 -46.35
N ALA A 305 -13.92 -9.36 -45.84
CA ALA A 305 -13.52 -8.09 -45.25
C ALA A 305 -13.25 -8.17 -43.73
N ILE A 306 -13.57 -9.29 -43.07
CA ILE A 306 -13.45 -9.43 -41.61
C ILE A 306 -12.08 -10.00 -41.25
N PRO A 307 -11.26 -9.30 -40.44
CA PRO A 307 -9.94 -9.78 -40.05
C PRO A 307 -10.04 -10.78 -38.89
N GLU A 308 -10.46 -12.02 -39.18
CA GLU A 308 -10.72 -13.07 -38.18
C GLU A 308 -9.49 -13.42 -37.30
N GLY A 309 -8.26 -13.19 -37.82
CA GLY A 309 -7.02 -13.44 -37.08
C GLY A 309 -6.63 -12.36 -36.06
N LEU A 310 -7.37 -11.25 -35.98
CA LEU A 310 -6.98 -10.08 -35.19
C LEU A 310 -6.86 -10.40 -33.70
N ALA A 311 -7.86 -11.07 -33.12
CA ALA A 311 -7.91 -11.37 -31.69
C ALA A 311 -6.76 -12.30 -31.24
N VAL A 312 -6.44 -13.31 -32.05
CA VAL A 312 -5.34 -14.26 -31.77
C VAL A 312 -3.99 -13.55 -31.79
N ILE A 313 -3.77 -12.67 -32.77
CA ILE A 313 -2.51 -11.96 -32.93
C ILE A 313 -2.29 -10.96 -31.79
N ILE A 314 -3.32 -10.19 -31.43
CA ILE A 314 -3.25 -9.25 -30.30
C ILE A 314 -2.92 -10.01 -29.02
N THR A 315 -3.63 -11.09 -28.74
CA THR A 315 -3.40 -11.90 -27.52
C THR A 315 -2.00 -12.48 -27.48
N THR A 316 -1.49 -12.99 -28.62
CA THR A 316 -0.13 -13.53 -28.72
C THR A 316 0.91 -12.44 -28.49
N CYS A 317 0.71 -11.24 -29.05
CA CYS A 317 1.59 -10.09 -28.88
C CYS A 317 1.63 -9.64 -27.41
N LEU A 318 0.47 -9.51 -26.76
CA LEU A 318 0.35 -9.16 -25.35
C LEU A 318 1.02 -10.22 -24.46
N ALA A 319 0.79 -11.51 -24.71
CA ALA A 319 1.39 -12.60 -23.93
C ALA A 319 2.92 -12.64 -24.03
N LEU A 320 3.48 -12.43 -25.24
CA LEU A 320 4.92 -12.28 -25.44
C LEU A 320 5.47 -11.05 -24.70
N GLY A 321 4.72 -9.96 -24.71
CA GLY A 321 5.02 -8.74 -23.96
C GLY A 321 5.06 -8.96 -22.45
N THR A 322 4.02 -9.59 -21.89
CA THR A 322 3.95 -9.98 -20.47
C THR A 322 5.13 -10.83 -20.07
N ARG A 323 5.56 -11.78 -20.91
CA ARG A 323 6.75 -12.60 -20.63
C ARG A 323 8.03 -11.75 -20.53
N ARG A 324 8.24 -10.81 -21.45
CA ARG A 324 9.40 -9.89 -21.42
C ARG A 324 9.38 -8.95 -20.21
N MET A 325 8.19 -8.52 -19.79
CA MET A 325 8.02 -7.72 -18.57
C MET A 325 8.35 -8.54 -17.32
N ALA A 326 7.89 -9.79 -17.25
CA ALA A 326 8.16 -10.69 -16.13
C ALA A 326 9.66 -11.00 -15.98
N GLU A 327 10.39 -11.15 -17.09
CA GLU A 327 11.86 -11.29 -17.10
C GLU A 327 12.59 -10.06 -16.53
N LYS A 328 11.91 -8.90 -16.45
CA LYS A 328 12.36 -7.65 -15.85
C LYS A 328 11.62 -7.32 -14.55
N ASN A 329 11.16 -8.33 -13.81
CA ASN A 329 10.48 -8.21 -12.51
C ASN A 329 9.10 -7.51 -12.53
N ALA A 330 8.52 -7.21 -13.70
CA ALA A 330 7.16 -6.68 -13.82
C ALA A 330 6.16 -7.81 -14.12
N ILE A 331 5.47 -8.30 -13.09
CA ILE A 331 4.50 -9.39 -13.21
C ILE A 331 3.13 -8.81 -13.56
N VAL A 332 2.71 -8.94 -14.81
CA VAL A 332 1.39 -8.49 -15.26
C VAL A 332 0.35 -9.58 -15.03
N ARG A 333 -0.73 -9.24 -14.33
CA ARG A 333 -1.84 -10.15 -14.00
C ARG A 333 -2.93 -10.15 -15.07
N SER A 334 -3.11 -9.02 -15.75
CA SER A 334 -4.15 -8.81 -16.76
C SER A 334 -3.51 -8.43 -18.09
N LEU A 335 -3.63 -9.29 -19.12
CA LEU A 335 -2.98 -9.07 -20.43
C LEU A 335 -3.33 -7.71 -21.07
N PRO A 336 -4.58 -7.21 -21.04
CA PRO A 336 -4.91 -5.89 -21.58
C PRO A 336 -4.17 -4.72 -20.88
N SER A 337 -3.68 -4.94 -19.67
CA SER A 337 -2.97 -3.92 -18.90
C SER A 337 -1.61 -3.58 -19.49
N VAL A 338 -0.97 -4.52 -20.20
CA VAL A 338 0.30 -4.31 -20.91
C VAL A 338 0.20 -3.12 -21.89
N GLU A 339 -0.93 -3.01 -22.57
CA GLU A 339 -1.19 -1.96 -23.56
C GLU A 339 -1.56 -0.63 -22.88
N THR A 340 -2.45 -0.68 -21.90
CA THR A 340 -2.88 0.50 -21.14
C THR A 340 -1.70 1.17 -20.45
N LEU A 341 -0.74 0.38 -19.96
CA LEU A 341 0.50 0.88 -19.37
C LEU A 341 1.32 1.74 -20.34
N GLY A 342 1.34 1.38 -21.64
CA GLY A 342 2.01 2.19 -22.66
C GLY A 342 1.36 3.56 -22.90
N CYS A 343 0.05 3.66 -22.63
CA CYS A 343 -0.73 4.88 -22.75
C CYS A 343 -0.73 5.75 -21.48
N THR A 344 -0.03 5.32 -20.42
CA THR A 344 0.02 6.03 -19.14
C THR A 344 0.50 7.46 -19.33
N SER A 345 -0.29 8.40 -18.83
CA SER A 345 0.01 9.84 -18.86
C SER A 345 0.32 10.40 -17.48
N ILE A 346 -0.20 9.77 -16.42
CA ILE A 346 0.04 10.15 -15.03
C ILE A 346 0.33 8.91 -14.20
N ILE A 347 1.37 8.98 -13.37
CA ILE A 347 1.65 7.99 -12.34
C ILE A 347 1.39 8.64 -10.99
N CYS A 348 0.33 8.22 -10.32
CA CYS A 348 0.09 8.51 -8.91
C CYS A 348 0.86 7.48 -8.08
N SER A 349 1.83 7.93 -7.28
CA SER A 349 2.65 7.02 -6.50
C SER A 349 2.49 7.26 -5.01
N ASP A 350 2.33 6.17 -4.25
CA ASP A 350 2.59 6.24 -2.81
C ASP A 350 4.08 6.53 -2.57
N LYS A 351 4.38 7.16 -1.43
CA LYS A 351 5.75 7.54 -1.07
C LYS A 351 6.45 6.42 -0.31
N THR A 352 5.81 5.87 0.72
CA THR A 352 6.47 4.94 1.66
C THR A 352 6.55 3.57 1.00
N GLY A 353 7.73 2.93 1.02
CA GLY A 353 7.92 1.59 0.42
C GLY A 353 8.03 1.58 -1.11
N THR A 354 7.39 2.52 -1.82
CA THR A 354 7.51 2.67 -3.28
C THR A 354 8.66 3.60 -3.69
N LEU A 355 8.55 4.91 -3.43
CA LEU A 355 9.59 5.89 -3.81
C LEU A 355 10.77 5.91 -2.83
N THR A 356 10.53 5.38 -1.63
CA THR A 356 11.48 5.29 -0.53
C THR A 356 11.75 3.83 -0.21
N THR A 357 12.85 3.57 0.50
CA THR A 357 13.24 2.20 0.84
C THR A 357 12.41 1.59 1.97
N ASN A 358 11.61 2.41 2.67
CA ASN A 358 10.99 2.07 3.96
C ASN A 358 12.03 1.60 4.99
N GLN A 359 13.26 2.12 4.89
CA GLN A 359 14.35 1.85 5.82
C GLN A 359 14.72 3.12 6.56
N MET A 360 13.97 3.36 7.65
CA MET A 360 14.21 4.51 8.51
C MET A 360 15.67 4.53 8.99
N SER A 361 16.34 5.65 8.75
CA SER A 361 17.77 5.82 9.02
C SER A 361 18.04 7.18 9.63
N VAL A 362 18.84 7.20 10.69
CA VAL A 362 19.33 8.44 11.30
C VAL A 362 20.37 9.05 10.36
N SER A 363 20.18 10.31 9.99
CA SER A 363 21.09 11.07 9.11
C SER A 363 21.76 12.26 9.80
N ARG A 364 21.17 12.73 10.90
CA ARG A 364 21.70 13.83 11.72
C ARG A 364 21.59 13.52 13.20
N LEU A 365 22.63 13.85 13.96
CA LEU A 365 22.62 13.80 15.42
C LEU A 365 23.13 15.14 15.95
N ILE A 366 22.33 15.81 16.76
CA ILE A 366 22.70 17.05 17.43
C ILE A 366 23.00 16.78 18.91
N VAL A 367 24.16 17.25 19.37
CA VAL A 367 24.59 17.29 20.77
C VAL A 367 25.10 18.70 21.12
N LEU A 368 25.34 18.97 22.40
CA LEU A 368 25.93 20.24 22.85
C LEU A 368 27.41 20.08 23.17
N ASP A 369 28.24 21.00 22.66
CA ASP A 369 29.66 21.07 22.97
C ASP A 369 29.95 21.65 24.37
N ASP A 370 31.22 21.72 24.78
CA ASP A 370 31.65 22.28 26.07
C ASP A 370 31.22 23.74 26.30
N GLN A 371 30.88 24.47 25.24
CA GLN A 371 30.44 25.88 25.27
C GLN A 371 28.92 26.02 25.20
N ALA A 372 28.17 24.91 25.32
CA ALA A 372 26.72 24.84 25.16
C ALA A 372 26.25 25.28 23.76
N SER A 373 27.10 25.11 22.75
CA SER A 373 26.76 25.35 21.34
C SER A 373 26.31 24.07 20.66
N ILE A 374 25.45 24.22 19.65
CA ILE A 374 24.88 23.11 18.89
C ILE A 374 25.98 22.51 17.98
N CYS A 375 26.31 21.24 18.22
CA CYS A 375 27.18 20.43 17.38
C CYS A 375 26.31 19.45 16.57
N GLU A 376 26.31 19.61 15.25
CA GLU A 376 25.54 18.78 14.32
C GLU A 376 26.47 17.76 13.62
N LEU A 377 26.19 16.48 13.85
CA LEU A 377 26.93 15.35 13.26
C LEU A 377 26.10 14.72 12.15
N GLU A 378 26.75 14.36 11.05
CA GLU A 378 26.14 13.63 9.94
C GLU A 378 26.32 12.12 10.12
N VAL A 379 25.30 11.33 9.81
CA VAL A 379 25.34 9.87 9.90
C VAL A 379 25.07 9.29 8.52
N THR A 380 26.01 8.51 7.99
CA THR A 380 25.87 7.88 6.67
C THR A 380 25.26 6.48 6.76
N GLY A 381 24.78 5.97 5.62
CA GLY A 381 24.14 4.66 5.50
C GLY A 381 22.61 4.74 5.61
N THR A 382 21.94 4.20 4.60
CA THR A 382 20.48 4.32 4.37
C THR A 382 19.70 3.05 4.67
N SER A 383 20.36 2.02 5.21
CA SER A 383 19.74 0.74 5.53
C SER A 383 19.63 0.50 7.04
N PHE A 384 18.93 -0.58 7.42
CA PHE A 384 19.00 -1.11 8.78
C PHE A 384 20.32 -1.83 9.10
N GLY A 385 21.30 -1.80 8.19
CA GLY A 385 22.62 -2.35 8.41
C GLY A 385 23.49 -1.41 9.26
N PRO A 386 24.48 -1.97 9.98
CA PRO A 386 25.46 -1.19 10.72
C PRO A 386 26.50 -0.50 9.82
N ASP A 387 26.35 -0.60 8.51
CA ASP A 387 27.23 0.01 7.51
C ASP A 387 27.03 1.53 7.46
N GLY A 388 28.09 2.27 7.78
CA GLY A 388 28.08 3.73 7.80
C GLY A 388 29.07 4.31 8.81
N HIS A 389 29.23 5.63 8.74
CA HIS A 389 30.13 6.39 9.60
C HIS A 389 29.43 7.64 10.11
N VAL A 390 29.83 8.08 11.31
CA VAL A 390 29.49 9.41 11.82
C VAL A 390 30.53 10.39 11.29
N ILE A 391 30.09 11.48 10.70
CA ILE A 391 30.93 12.54 10.14
C ILE A 391 30.86 13.75 11.07
N GLY A 392 32.03 14.24 11.48
CA GLY A 392 32.17 15.41 12.35
C GLY A 392 31.85 16.73 11.65
N THR A 393 31.84 17.82 12.41
CA THR A 393 31.64 19.19 11.88
C THR A 393 32.74 19.63 10.92
N ASP A 394 33.89 18.95 10.93
CA ASP A 394 35.03 19.14 10.01
C ASP A 394 34.88 18.37 8.69
N GLY A 395 33.81 17.60 8.53
CA GLY A 395 33.55 16.77 7.34
C GLY A 395 34.35 15.48 7.28
N GLN A 396 35.05 15.09 8.36
CA GLN A 396 35.84 13.86 8.42
C GLN A 396 35.08 12.74 9.17
N PRO A 397 35.26 11.47 8.78
CA PRO A 397 34.67 10.34 9.50
C PRO A 397 35.30 10.18 10.88
N ILE A 398 34.46 10.09 11.89
CA ILE A 398 34.82 9.86 13.28
C ILE A 398 34.92 8.35 13.52
N VAL A 399 36.13 7.88 13.81
CA VAL A 399 36.37 6.49 14.23
C VAL A 399 36.16 6.38 15.73
N ASN A 400 35.38 5.39 16.19
CA ASN A 400 35.07 5.18 17.62
C ASN A 400 34.44 6.42 18.30
N ALA A 401 33.39 6.97 17.70
CA ALA A 401 32.74 8.20 18.18
C ALA A 401 32.34 8.17 19.68
N ALA A 402 32.00 7.00 20.22
CA ALA A 402 31.67 6.83 21.63
C ALA A 402 32.88 6.65 22.59
N ALA A 403 34.08 6.38 22.08
CA ALA A 403 35.27 6.09 22.89
C ALA A 403 36.38 7.14 22.75
N ASP A 404 36.39 7.95 21.69
CA ASP A 404 37.40 8.99 21.50
C ASP A 404 36.98 10.33 22.13
N ALA A 405 37.74 10.76 23.16
CA ALA A 405 37.50 12.00 23.89
C ALA A 405 37.84 13.27 23.10
N ASN A 406 38.66 13.15 22.05
CA ASN A 406 39.21 14.30 21.33
C ASN A 406 38.45 14.68 20.06
N VAL A 407 37.49 13.87 19.61
CA VAL A 407 36.94 13.99 18.25
C VAL A 407 35.64 14.80 18.17
N VAL A 408 34.92 14.99 19.29
CA VAL A 408 33.68 15.78 19.33
C VAL A 408 33.77 16.87 20.38
N ALA A 409 34.73 17.80 20.28
CA ALA A 409 34.80 19.03 21.08
C ALA A 409 34.35 18.91 22.57
N GLY A 410 34.79 17.84 23.27
CA GLY A 410 34.44 17.54 24.67
C GLY A 410 33.05 16.93 24.96
N SER A 411 32.22 16.69 23.93
CA SER A 411 30.84 16.16 24.03
C SER A 411 30.73 14.65 24.24
N THR A 412 31.79 14.00 24.75
CA THR A 412 31.83 12.54 24.82
C THR A 412 30.73 11.99 25.72
N ALA A 413 30.50 12.56 26.92
CA ALA A 413 29.39 12.13 27.78
C ALA A 413 28.01 12.29 27.14
N ALA A 414 27.75 13.38 26.40
CA ALA A 414 26.49 13.56 25.68
C ALA A 414 26.26 12.45 24.63
N LEU A 415 27.31 12.04 23.91
CA LEU A 415 27.24 10.90 23.00
C LEU A 415 27.04 9.58 23.74
N LYS A 416 27.64 9.41 24.93
CA LYS A 416 27.40 8.22 25.77
C LYS A 416 25.95 8.08 26.18
N ASP A 417 25.38 9.16 26.71
CA ASP A 417 23.97 9.20 27.09
C ASP A 417 23.06 9.00 25.87
N ALA A 418 23.39 9.60 24.72
CA ALA A 418 22.61 9.44 23.49
C ALA A 418 22.58 7.98 23.01
N VAL A 419 23.74 7.30 23.05
CA VAL A 419 23.87 5.88 22.74
C VAL A 419 23.08 5.03 23.73
N LEU A 420 23.17 5.35 25.02
CA LEU A 420 22.47 4.62 26.09
C LEU A 420 20.95 4.70 25.93
N VAL A 421 20.41 5.91 25.74
CA VAL A 421 18.98 6.14 25.50
C VAL A 421 18.54 5.42 24.22
N SER A 422 19.29 5.56 23.13
CA SER A 422 18.95 4.95 21.83
C SER A 422 18.94 3.42 21.86
N ALA A 423 19.81 2.79 22.67
CA ALA A 423 19.91 1.33 22.79
C ALA A 423 18.88 0.72 23.76
N LEU A 424 18.64 1.35 24.91
CA LEU A 424 17.90 0.74 26.03
C LEU A 424 16.48 1.29 26.21
N CYS A 425 16.22 2.54 25.86
CA CYS A 425 14.87 3.06 25.72
C CYS A 425 14.32 2.65 24.35
N ASN A 426 14.30 1.34 24.07
CA ASN A 426 14.08 0.80 22.74
C ASN A 426 13.60 -0.66 22.78
N ASN A 427 12.52 -0.97 22.07
CA ASN A 427 11.92 -2.29 21.99
C ASN A 427 12.17 -2.98 20.64
N ALA A 428 12.62 -2.26 19.62
CA ALA A 428 12.98 -2.84 18.33
C ALA A 428 14.31 -3.61 18.38
N THR A 429 14.49 -4.51 17.43
CA THR A 429 15.69 -5.29 17.19
C THR A 429 16.00 -5.32 15.71
N VAL A 430 17.28 -5.51 15.36
CA VAL A 430 17.72 -5.67 13.97
C VAL A 430 18.19 -7.11 13.80
N SER A 431 17.73 -7.76 12.74
CA SER A 431 18.06 -9.15 12.41
C SER A 431 18.59 -9.22 10.99
N TYR A 432 19.45 -10.19 10.72
CA TYR A 432 20.01 -10.39 9.40
C TYR A 432 19.32 -11.57 8.71
N ASN A 433 18.81 -11.35 7.50
CA ASN A 433 18.19 -12.40 6.68
C ASN A 433 19.24 -12.99 5.72
N PHE A 434 19.59 -14.25 5.92
CA PHE A 434 20.59 -14.96 5.11
C PHE A 434 20.16 -15.21 3.66
N GLU A 435 18.87 -15.39 3.40
CA GLU A 435 18.35 -15.68 2.05
C GLU A 435 18.38 -14.43 1.17
N LYS A 436 18.02 -13.28 1.74
CA LYS A 436 17.96 -12.00 1.02
C LYS A 436 19.22 -11.17 1.14
N ASN A 437 20.18 -11.55 1.99
CA ASN A 437 21.40 -10.80 2.27
C ASN A 437 21.09 -9.34 2.71
N LEU A 438 20.06 -9.16 3.54
CA LEU A 438 19.53 -7.86 3.98
C LEU A 438 19.30 -7.85 5.48
N TYR A 439 19.49 -6.67 6.09
CA TYR A 439 19.12 -6.41 7.47
C TYR A 439 17.65 -6.01 7.54
N ASN A 440 16.88 -6.74 8.35
CA ASN A 440 15.47 -6.47 8.63
C ASN A 440 15.33 -5.98 10.07
N HIS A 441 14.34 -5.13 10.30
CA HIS A 441 13.96 -4.74 11.64
C HIS A 441 12.83 -5.62 12.16
N VAL A 442 12.75 -5.75 13.48
CA VAL A 442 11.62 -6.31 14.22
C VAL A 442 11.24 -5.27 15.27
N GLY A 443 9.99 -4.80 15.25
CA GLY A 443 9.54 -3.65 16.04
C GLY A 443 9.39 -2.39 15.19
N GLU A 444 9.47 -1.21 15.78
CA GLU A 444 9.24 0.04 15.03
C GLU A 444 10.46 0.46 14.19
N PRO A 445 10.28 0.90 12.93
CA PRO A 445 11.36 1.43 12.09
C PRO A 445 12.15 2.57 12.75
N THR A 446 11.46 3.49 13.43
CA THR A 446 12.06 4.62 14.16
C THR A 446 12.96 4.15 15.29
N GLU A 447 12.57 3.11 16.01
CA GLU A 447 13.39 2.52 17.07
C GLU A 447 14.55 1.70 16.50
N ALA A 448 14.32 0.96 15.42
CA ALA A 448 15.37 0.22 14.73
C ALA A 448 16.46 1.17 14.20
N ALA A 449 16.08 2.33 13.65
CA ALA A 449 17.01 3.37 13.22
C ALA A 449 17.92 3.86 14.35
N LEU A 450 17.38 4.02 15.56
CA LEU A 450 18.15 4.41 16.75
C LEU A 450 19.10 3.29 17.21
N ARG A 451 18.75 2.01 17.05
CA ARG A 451 19.70 0.91 17.31
C ARG A 451 20.82 0.87 16.29
N VAL A 452 20.49 1.07 15.02
CA VAL A 452 21.50 1.16 13.95
C VAL A 452 22.44 2.34 14.17
N LEU A 453 21.92 3.47 14.66
CA LEU A 453 22.74 4.60 15.09
C LEU A 453 23.77 4.18 16.16
N VAL A 454 23.35 3.41 17.17
CA VAL A 454 24.26 2.87 18.20
C VAL A 454 25.33 1.97 17.59
N GLU A 455 24.95 1.10 16.66
CA GLU A 455 25.90 0.22 15.97
C GLU A 455 26.90 0.97 15.09
N LYS A 456 26.54 2.16 14.57
CA LYS A 456 27.41 3.05 13.79
C LYS A 456 28.34 3.91 14.66
N ILE A 457 27.86 4.38 15.82
CA ILE A 457 28.64 5.16 16.78
C ILE A 457 29.67 4.28 17.51
N GLY A 458 29.29 3.04 17.82
CA GLY A 458 30.09 2.11 18.62
C GLY A 458 29.89 2.27 20.13
N THR A 459 30.61 1.47 20.91
CA THR A 459 30.58 1.49 22.39
C THR A 459 31.66 2.40 22.97
N HIS A 460 31.63 2.62 24.30
CA HIS A 460 32.68 3.36 25.02
C HIS A 460 34.00 2.61 25.15
N ASP A 461 34.01 1.31 24.81
CA ASP A 461 35.19 0.47 24.88
C ASP A 461 35.83 0.33 23.51
N ALA A 462 36.91 1.07 23.28
CA ALA A 462 37.65 1.03 22.02
C ALA A 462 38.20 -0.37 21.70
N SER A 463 38.47 -1.20 22.71
CA SER A 463 38.97 -2.57 22.50
C SER A 463 37.88 -3.48 21.95
N PHE A 464 36.64 -3.35 22.46
CA PHE A 464 35.49 -4.08 21.93
C PHE A 464 35.16 -3.62 20.50
N ASN A 465 35.18 -2.31 20.25
CA ASN A 465 34.88 -1.77 18.93
C ASN A 465 35.86 -2.26 17.84
N ALA A 466 37.12 -2.55 18.19
CA ALA A 466 38.08 -3.13 17.25
C ALA A 466 37.71 -4.55 16.80
N THR A 467 36.93 -5.30 17.59
CA THR A 467 36.49 -6.66 17.26
C THR A 467 35.29 -6.72 16.33
N LEU A 468 34.55 -5.60 16.17
CA LEU A 468 33.33 -5.53 15.35
C LEU A 468 33.55 -5.97 13.90
N SER A 469 34.70 -5.66 13.30
CA SER A 469 34.99 -6.02 11.90
C SER A 469 35.20 -7.51 11.66
N GLU A 470 35.43 -8.29 12.72
CA GLU A 470 35.65 -9.74 12.64
C GLU A 470 34.36 -10.55 12.83
N LEU A 471 33.28 -9.89 13.22
CA LEU A 471 31.98 -10.53 13.48
C LEU A 471 31.25 -10.87 12.18
N SER A 472 30.44 -11.93 12.23
CA SER A 472 29.52 -12.26 11.13
C SER A 472 28.44 -11.17 10.98
N ASN A 473 27.84 -11.02 9.79
CA ASN A 473 26.75 -10.04 9.57
C ASN A 473 25.60 -10.20 10.59
N ALA A 474 25.28 -11.44 10.97
CA ALA A 474 24.22 -11.71 11.94
C ALA A 474 24.58 -11.23 13.36
N ASP A 475 25.81 -11.47 13.81
CA ASP A 475 26.28 -11.03 15.13
C ASP A 475 26.53 -9.52 15.15
N ARG A 476 27.04 -8.97 14.04
CA ARG A 476 27.33 -7.54 13.89
C ARG A 476 26.08 -6.68 13.94
N ALA A 477 24.91 -7.22 13.59
CA ALA A 477 23.63 -6.51 13.59
C ALA A 477 23.23 -5.89 14.95
N GLN A 478 23.73 -6.45 16.06
CA GLN A 478 23.33 -6.03 17.42
C GLN A 478 24.50 -5.97 18.42
N ALA A 479 25.74 -6.04 17.96
CA ALA A 479 26.91 -6.22 18.82
C ALA A 479 27.02 -5.13 19.91
N CYS A 480 26.91 -3.86 19.55
CA CYS A 480 27.01 -2.74 20.49
C CYS A 480 25.81 -2.66 21.43
N CYS A 481 24.61 -2.86 20.89
CA CYS A 481 23.37 -2.85 21.67
C CYS A 481 23.37 -3.99 22.71
N GLN A 482 23.80 -5.19 22.33
CA GLN A 482 23.93 -6.32 23.24
C GLN A 482 24.99 -6.04 24.32
N TRP A 483 26.14 -5.46 23.95
CA TRP A 483 27.17 -5.08 24.91
C TRP A 483 26.65 -4.14 26.00
N LEU A 484 25.79 -3.17 25.63
CA LEU A 484 25.12 -2.27 26.59
C LEU A 484 24.08 -3.00 27.45
N GLN A 485 23.25 -3.86 26.85
CA GLN A 485 22.23 -4.63 27.58
C GLN A 485 22.81 -5.55 28.66
N HIS A 486 24.03 -6.05 28.48
CA HIS A 486 24.71 -6.86 29.51
C HIS A 486 25.18 -6.02 30.71
N ARG A 487 25.40 -4.71 30.53
CA ARG A 487 25.87 -3.80 31.59
C ARG A 487 24.74 -3.10 32.33
N TYR A 488 23.66 -2.76 31.62
CA TYR A 488 22.53 -2.03 32.16
C TYR A 488 21.29 -2.93 32.21
N LYS A 489 20.78 -3.17 33.42
CA LYS A 489 19.56 -3.98 33.60
C LYS A 489 18.33 -3.10 33.41
N ARG A 490 17.54 -3.38 32.38
CA ARG A 490 16.19 -2.78 32.21
C ARG A 490 15.27 -3.30 33.32
N VAL A 491 14.72 -2.38 34.12
CA VAL A 491 13.80 -2.70 35.23
C VAL A 491 12.36 -2.67 34.72
N THR A 492 11.96 -1.57 34.11
CA THR A 492 10.61 -1.38 33.55
C THR A 492 10.62 -0.30 32.47
N THR A 493 9.61 -0.29 31.61
CA THR A 493 9.44 0.67 30.51
C THR A 493 8.09 1.37 30.65
N LEU A 494 8.12 2.69 30.72
CA LEU A 494 6.94 3.54 30.55
C LEU A 494 6.66 3.66 29.06
N GLU A 495 5.60 2.98 28.62
CA GLU A 495 5.25 2.85 27.20
C GLU A 495 4.83 4.17 26.57
N PHE A 496 5.06 4.30 25.27
CA PHE A 496 4.67 5.48 24.52
C PHE A 496 3.16 5.74 24.62
N THR A 497 2.79 6.97 24.96
CA THR A 497 1.39 7.42 24.89
C THR A 497 1.28 8.70 24.06
N ARG A 498 0.15 8.86 23.37
CA ARG A 498 -0.08 10.02 22.50
C ARG A 498 -0.22 11.33 23.28
N GLU A 499 -0.69 11.29 24.53
CA GLU A 499 -0.82 12.50 25.35
C GLU A 499 0.55 13.14 25.63
N ARG A 500 1.54 12.31 26.00
CA ARG A 500 2.90 12.78 26.38
C ARG A 500 3.90 12.77 25.23
N LYS A 501 3.62 12.03 24.15
CA LYS A 501 4.47 11.82 22.97
C LYS A 501 5.93 11.45 23.30
N SER A 502 6.14 10.65 24.33
CA SER A 502 7.46 10.16 24.73
C SER A 502 7.36 8.70 25.16
N MET A 503 8.52 8.05 25.35
CA MET A 503 8.72 6.73 25.95
C MET A 503 9.88 6.86 26.94
N SER A 504 9.85 6.11 28.03
CA SER A 504 11.01 6.00 28.91
C SER A 504 11.25 4.61 29.45
N THR A 505 12.50 4.31 29.80
CA THR A 505 12.90 3.03 30.39
C THR A 505 13.77 3.29 31.61
N LEU A 506 13.39 2.69 32.74
CA LEU A 506 14.19 2.68 33.95
C LEU A 506 15.27 1.60 33.80
N VAL A 507 16.52 2.02 33.90
CA VAL A 507 17.70 1.14 33.86
C VAL A 507 18.46 1.24 35.18
N ARG A 508 19.07 0.13 35.57
CA ARG A 508 19.91 0.01 36.76
C ARG A 508 21.29 -0.49 36.37
N ASP A 509 22.32 0.20 36.86
CA ASP A 509 23.72 -0.20 36.74
C ASP A 509 24.42 -0.21 38.13
N SER A 510 25.76 -0.25 38.14
CA SER A 510 26.57 -0.15 39.36
C SER A 510 26.66 1.25 39.94
N GLU A 511 26.31 2.29 39.18
CA GLU A 511 26.40 3.70 39.54
C GLU A 511 25.07 4.27 40.05
N GLY A 512 23.92 3.67 39.68
CA GLY A 512 22.60 4.02 40.19
C GLY A 512 21.45 3.68 39.25
N ASP A 513 20.25 4.13 39.61
CA ASP A 513 19.09 4.06 38.72
C ASP A 513 19.04 5.30 37.81
N ARG A 514 18.72 5.09 36.53
CA ARG A 514 18.54 6.17 35.55
C ARG A 514 17.28 5.94 34.74
N LEU A 515 16.51 6.99 34.51
CA LEU A 515 15.37 6.96 33.60
C LEU A 515 15.80 7.54 32.25
N LEU A 516 15.81 6.69 31.23
CA LEU A 516 16.18 7.03 29.86
C LEU A 516 14.92 7.42 29.09
N VAL A 517 14.87 8.60 28.48
CA VAL A 517 13.65 9.14 27.87
C VAL A 517 13.90 9.54 26.42
N LYS A 518 12.97 9.19 25.54
CA LYS A 518 12.93 9.65 24.15
C LYS A 518 11.55 10.15 23.77
N GLY A 519 11.43 11.12 22.87
CA GLY A 519 10.12 11.59 22.45
C GLY A 519 10.13 12.78 21.49
N ALA A 520 8.95 13.38 21.32
CA ALA A 520 8.78 14.59 20.53
C ALA A 520 9.62 15.76 21.12
N PRO A 521 10.41 16.48 20.31
CA PRO A 521 11.32 17.51 20.81
C PRO A 521 10.64 18.57 21.67
N GLU A 522 9.47 19.06 21.27
CA GLU A 522 8.72 20.08 21.99
C GLU A 522 8.35 19.62 23.41
N ASN A 523 7.83 18.40 23.55
CA ASN A 523 7.40 17.84 24.83
C ASN A 523 8.57 17.47 25.74
N ILE A 524 9.68 16.98 25.18
CA ILE A 524 10.87 16.62 25.97
C ILE A 524 11.56 17.88 26.47
N LEU A 525 11.80 18.87 25.60
CA LEU A 525 12.49 20.11 25.96
C LEU A 525 11.72 20.93 27.00
N GLU A 526 10.39 20.90 26.98
CA GLU A 526 9.56 21.53 28.02
C GLU A 526 9.82 20.97 29.42
N ARG A 527 10.04 19.64 29.50
CA ARG A 527 10.22 18.88 30.73
C ARG A 527 11.68 18.74 31.18
N CYS A 528 12.63 19.23 30.37
CA CYS A 528 14.05 19.28 30.74
C CYS A 528 14.35 20.53 31.60
N ALA A 529 14.84 20.30 32.81
CA ALA A 529 15.37 21.35 33.70
C ALA A 529 16.87 21.58 33.48
N PHE A 530 17.56 20.60 32.88
CA PHE A 530 19.00 20.61 32.67
C PHE A 530 19.37 20.23 31.23
N ALA A 531 20.62 20.48 30.83
CA ALA A 531 21.20 20.04 29.57
C ALA A 531 22.62 19.49 29.81
N ARG A 532 22.97 18.42 29.11
CA ARG A 532 24.35 17.89 29.08
C ARG A 532 25.17 18.72 28.12
N VAL A 533 26.25 19.32 28.61
CA VAL A 533 27.16 20.22 27.90
C VAL A 533 28.58 19.70 28.14
N GLY A 534 29.16 19.09 27.11
CA GLY A 534 30.39 18.33 27.30
C GLY A 534 30.21 17.17 28.27
N ASP A 535 31.08 17.10 29.26
CA ASP A 535 31.01 16.16 30.40
C ASP A 535 30.22 16.71 31.61
N THR A 536 29.64 17.91 31.51
CA THR A 536 28.96 18.59 32.63
C THR A 536 27.44 18.72 32.44
N VAL A 537 26.71 18.96 33.52
CA VAL A 537 25.27 19.26 33.51
C VAL A 537 25.09 20.74 33.85
N VAL A 538 24.38 21.46 32.98
CA VAL A 538 24.03 22.88 33.19
C VAL A 538 22.53 23.07 33.27
N SER A 539 22.09 24.13 33.92
CA SER A 539 20.66 24.48 33.96
C SER A 539 20.16 24.92 32.58
N MET A 540 18.97 24.44 32.20
CA MET A 540 18.32 24.76 30.93
C MET A 540 17.83 26.22 30.94
N THR A 541 18.61 27.12 30.37
CA THR A 541 18.21 28.53 30.22
C THR A 541 17.14 28.69 29.11
N PRO A 542 16.26 29.71 29.18
CA PRO A 542 15.27 29.96 28.13
C PRO A 542 15.88 30.13 26.73
N LYS A 543 17.04 30.81 26.65
CA LYS A 543 17.76 31.01 25.39
C LYS A 543 18.28 29.71 24.80
N LEU A 544 18.83 28.82 25.64
CA LEU A 544 19.29 27.50 25.20
C LEU A 544 18.12 26.64 24.72
N ARG A 545 17.01 26.63 25.48
CA ARG A 545 15.78 25.91 25.10
C ARG A 545 15.26 26.38 23.74
N GLU A 546 15.17 27.69 23.53
CA GLU A 546 14.73 28.27 22.26
C GLU A 546 15.64 27.84 21.09
N SER A 547 16.97 27.90 21.29
CA SER A 547 17.92 27.45 20.25
C SER A 547 17.80 25.95 19.91
N LEU A 548 17.47 25.10 20.88
CA LEU A 548 17.25 23.67 20.66
C LEU A 548 15.92 23.39 19.93
N VAL A 549 14.87 24.16 20.26
CA VAL A 549 13.60 24.09 19.54
C VAL A 549 13.80 24.52 18.08
N GLU A 550 14.51 25.63 17.85
CA GLU A 550 14.85 26.08 16.49
C GLU A 550 15.68 25.04 15.73
N ALA A 551 16.64 24.37 16.39
CA ALA A 551 17.41 23.30 15.78
C ALA A 551 16.54 22.11 15.39
N ALA A 552 15.61 21.68 16.26
CA ALA A 552 14.66 20.61 15.96
C ALA A 552 13.75 20.98 14.78
N VAL A 553 13.25 22.22 14.75
CA VAL A 553 12.44 22.73 13.63
C VAL A 553 13.27 22.76 12.35
N ARG A 554 14.54 23.20 12.40
CA ARG A 554 15.44 23.24 11.24
C ARG A 554 15.69 21.85 10.65
N LEU A 555 15.92 20.83 11.48
CA LEU A 555 16.06 19.45 11.01
C LEU A 555 14.80 18.96 10.29
N GLY A 556 13.62 19.30 10.81
CA GLY A 556 12.34 18.98 10.18
C GLY A 556 12.09 19.75 8.88
N SER A 557 12.34 21.07 8.85
CA SER A 557 11.98 21.94 7.73
C SER A 557 13.01 21.94 6.61
N ALA A 558 14.31 22.00 6.92
CA ALA A 558 15.37 22.07 5.92
C ALA A 558 15.77 20.68 5.40
N HIS A 559 15.70 19.66 6.24
CA HIS A 559 16.19 18.31 5.93
C HIS A 559 15.09 17.24 5.90
N ALA A 560 13.82 17.61 6.12
CA ALA A 560 12.69 16.67 6.14
C ALA A 560 12.76 15.59 7.23
N LEU A 561 13.57 15.79 8.27
CA LEU A 561 13.88 14.73 9.22
C LEU A 561 12.81 14.65 10.31
N ARG A 562 12.35 13.43 10.56
CA ARG A 562 11.66 13.09 11.80
C ARG A 562 12.65 13.22 12.94
N THR A 563 12.43 14.20 13.81
CA THR A 563 13.35 14.49 14.92
C THR A 563 12.84 13.88 16.21
N VAL A 564 13.70 13.18 16.94
CA VAL A 564 13.44 12.60 18.25
C VAL A 564 14.42 13.21 19.25
N ALA A 565 13.91 13.77 20.34
CA ALA A 565 14.74 14.24 21.44
C ALA A 565 15.07 13.12 22.41
N LEU A 566 16.29 13.13 22.92
CA LEU A 566 16.84 12.19 23.89
C LEU A 566 17.13 12.95 25.19
N ALA A 567 16.72 12.37 26.31
CA ALA A 567 16.94 12.92 27.64
C ALA A 567 17.18 11.80 28.66
N VAL A 568 17.82 12.15 29.77
CA VAL A 568 18.07 11.25 30.89
C VAL A 568 17.65 11.95 32.18
N ARG A 569 17.09 11.20 33.13
CA ARG A 569 16.89 11.64 34.51
C ARG A 569 17.70 10.71 35.42
N GLU A 570 18.65 11.29 36.13
CA GLU A 570 19.46 10.61 37.14
C GLU A 570 18.77 10.68 38.50
N GLU A 571 19.17 9.82 39.44
CA GLU A 571 18.63 9.81 40.79
C GLU A 571 19.20 10.98 41.63
N ASP A 572 18.35 11.68 42.37
CA ASP A 572 18.81 12.69 43.35
C ASP A 572 19.32 11.99 44.64
N ASP A 573 20.19 12.67 45.41
CA ASP A 573 20.75 12.23 46.73
C ASP A 573 19.72 11.74 47.77
N SER A 574 18.42 11.92 47.51
CA SER A 574 17.30 11.47 48.35
C SER A 574 16.87 10.00 48.12
N GLY A 575 17.42 9.32 47.11
CA GLY A 575 17.18 7.89 46.84
C GLY A 575 15.75 7.57 46.41
N ALA A 576 15.06 8.52 45.78
CA ALA A 576 13.68 8.39 45.35
C ALA A 576 13.51 8.64 43.85
N LEU A 577 14.16 7.85 43.00
CA LEU A 577 13.48 7.42 41.77
C LEU A 577 12.42 6.41 42.22
N ALA A 578 11.24 6.92 42.59
CA ALA A 578 10.20 6.08 43.17
C ALA A 578 9.73 5.05 42.15
N VAL A 579 10.33 3.86 42.20
CA VAL A 579 9.85 2.62 41.57
C VAL A 579 8.34 2.44 41.85
N ASP A 580 7.84 2.99 42.98
CA ASP A 580 6.44 3.06 43.36
C ASP A 580 5.56 3.98 42.49
N MET A 581 6.08 5.11 41.95
CA MET A 581 5.35 5.98 40.99
C MET A 581 5.34 5.41 39.57
N VAL A 582 6.26 4.49 39.26
CA VAL A 582 6.36 3.84 37.94
C VAL A 582 5.43 2.61 37.88
N ALA A 583 4.97 2.11 39.04
CA ALA A 583 4.07 0.97 39.19
C ALA A 583 2.57 1.33 39.13
N SER A 584 2.21 2.62 39.17
CA SER A 584 0.82 3.10 39.09
C SER A 584 0.33 3.24 37.65
N LYS A 585 -1.00 3.20 37.48
CA LYS A 585 -1.72 3.25 36.19
C LYS A 585 -1.20 4.39 35.29
N SER A 586 -1.35 4.22 33.97
CA SER A 586 -0.90 5.07 32.85
C SER A 586 -1.05 6.61 32.97
N GLY A 587 -1.78 7.13 33.95
CA GLY A 587 -1.96 8.56 34.20
C GLY A 587 -0.81 9.28 34.89
N GLU A 588 0.20 8.59 35.44
CA GLU A 588 1.30 9.21 36.23
C GLU A 588 2.66 9.26 35.50
N PHE A 589 2.76 8.73 34.28
CA PHE A 589 4.04 8.64 33.55
C PHE A 589 4.68 10.00 33.25
N GLU A 590 3.87 11.02 32.99
CA GLU A 590 4.38 12.36 32.71
C GLU A 590 5.09 12.99 33.92
N GLN A 591 4.66 12.65 35.15
CA GLN A 591 5.27 13.16 36.39
C GLN A 591 6.64 12.54 36.63
N ALA A 592 6.81 11.26 36.27
CA ALA A 592 8.10 10.59 36.30
C ALA A 592 9.10 11.17 35.28
N GLU A 593 8.61 11.79 34.20
CA GLU A 593 9.42 12.38 33.13
C GLU A 593 9.60 13.91 33.27
N ARG A 594 9.70 14.43 34.49
CA ARG A 594 10.01 15.84 34.78
C ARG A 594 11.43 16.01 35.29
N GLU A 595 11.93 17.26 35.20
CA GLU A 595 13.27 17.65 35.68
C GLU A 595 14.41 16.87 35.01
N MET A 596 14.22 16.55 33.73
CA MET A 596 15.19 15.75 32.97
C MET A 596 16.39 16.59 32.51
N THR A 597 17.46 15.90 32.14
CA THR A 597 18.63 16.44 31.46
C THR A 597 18.53 16.14 29.97
N PHE A 598 18.48 17.18 29.14
CA PHE A 598 18.54 17.06 27.68
C PHE A 598 19.90 16.53 27.24
N VAL A 599 19.91 15.60 26.29
CA VAL A 599 21.13 14.93 25.80
C VAL A 599 21.39 15.23 24.32
N GLY A 600 20.36 15.11 23.47
CA GLY A 600 20.54 15.34 22.03
C GLY A 600 19.28 15.20 21.21
N LEU A 601 19.38 15.51 19.91
CA LEU A 601 18.32 15.31 18.91
C LEU A 601 18.81 14.35 17.83
N ALA A 602 18.06 13.29 17.56
CA ALA A 602 18.31 12.41 16.42
C ALA A 602 17.31 12.74 15.29
N GLY A 603 17.83 13.21 14.16
CA GLY A 603 17.08 13.42 12.92
C GLY A 603 17.17 12.19 12.03
N MET A 604 16.04 11.57 11.75
CA MET A 604 15.94 10.39 10.89
C MET A 604 14.96 10.60 9.74
N HIS A 605 15.17 9.85 8.67
CA HIS A 605 14.31 9.89 7.50
C HIS A 605 14.20 8.52 6.87
N ASP A 606 13.17 8.38 6.03
CA ASP A 606 13.02 7.28 5.10
C ASP A 606 13.65 7.71 3.76
N PRO A 607 14.84 7.19 3.40
CA PRO A 607 15.60 7.68 2.28
C PRO A 607 14.91 7.30 0.95
N PRO A 608 14.93 8.20 -0.06
CA PRO A 608 14.48 7.85 -1.38
C PRO A 608 15.39 6.77 -1.98
N ARG A 609 14.83 5.91 -2.83
CA ARG A 609 15.65 4.94 -3.57
C ARG A 609 16.55 5.69 -4.57
N PRO A 610 17.82 5.30 -4.74
CA PRO A 610 18.75 6.05 -5.58
C PRO A 610 18.31 6.14 -7.05
N GLU A 611 17.68 5.10 -7.57
CA GLU A 611 17.19 5.01 -8.95
C GLU A 611 15.93 5.86 -9.23
N VAL A 612 15.14 6.20 -8.22
CA VAL A 612 13.85 6.90 -8.39
C VAL A 612 14.02 8.25 -9.05
N ARG A 613 15.09 8.98 -8.74
CA ARG A 613 15.34 10.32 -9.30
C ARG A 613 15.55 10.28 -10.81
N GLU A 614 16.31 9.29 -11.29
CA GLU A 614 16.57 9.11 -12.72
C GLU A 614 15.29 8.70 -13.44
N SER A 615 14.53 7.75 -12.88
CA SER A 615 13.26 7.32 -13.47
C SER A 615 12.19 8.40 -13.53
N ILE A 616 12.14 9.31 -12.54
CA ILE A 616 11.24 10.48 -12.61
C ILE A 616 11.66 11.44 -13.73
N ALA A 617 12.97 11.61 -13.97
CA ALA A 617 13.46 12.43 -15.07
C ALA A 617 13.06 11.81 -16.43
N HIS A 618 13.26 10.50 -16.62
CA HIS A 618 12.83 9.80 -17.83
C HIS A 618 11.31 9.84 -18.01
N CYS A 619 10.52 9.68 -16.94
CA CYS A 619 9.07 9.86 -17.00
C CYS A 619 8.70 11.26 -17.52
N ARG A 620 9.36 12.30 -17.03
CA ARG A 620 9.13 13.69 -17.47
C ARG A 620 9.50 13.88 -18.94
N GLU A 621 10.63 13.34 -19.39
CA GLU A 621 11.04 13.36 -20.81
C GLU A 621 10.04 12.61 -21.71
N ALA A 622 9.49 11.51 -21.21
CA ALA A 622 8.47 10.71 -21.87
C ALA A 622 7.05 11.33 -21.84
N GLY A 623 6.90 12.53 -21.25
CA GLY A 623 5.63 13.26 -21.12
C GLY A 623 4.69 12.72 -20.04
N ILE A 624 5.21 11.91 -19.10
CA ILE A 624 4.44 11.30 -18.01
C ILE A 624 4.60 12.15 -16.76
N ARG A 625 3.48 12.58 -16.17
CA ARG A 625 3.49 13.33 -14.91
C ARG A 625 3.48 12.39 -13.71
N VAL A 626 4.39 12.58 -12.77
CA VAL A 626 4.40 11.85 -11.49
C VAL A 626 3.73 12.73 -10.42
N VAL A 627 2.75 12.16 -9.71
CA VAL A 627 2.05 12.78 -8.58
C VAL A 627 2.30 11.93 -7.34
N VAL A 628 2.88 12.53 -6.31
CA VAL A 628 3.15 11.83 -5.03
C VAL A 628 1.96 12.00 -4.11
N ILE A 629 1.51 10.90 -3.51
CA ILE A 629 0.43 10.88 -2.53
C ILE A 629 0.97 10.24 -1.25
N THR A 630 0.81 10.89 -0.10
CA THR A 630 1.38 10.39 1.16
C THR A 630 0.59 10.82 2.40
N GLY A 631 0.72 10.05 3.47
CA GLY A 631 0.26 10.39 4.81
C GLY A 631 1.22 11.33 5.57
N ASP A 632 2.45 11.52 5.08
CA ASP A 632 3.44 12.37 5.73
C ASP A 632 3.01 13.84 5.81
N SER A 633 3.70 14.61 6.65
CA SER A 633 3.51 16.06 6.71
C SER A 633 3.86 16.72 5.37
N LYS A 634 3.17 17.83 5.04
CA LYS A 634 3.40 18.58 3.80
C LYS A 634 4.88 18.93 3.60
N GLN A 635 5.54 19.43 4.65
CA GLN A 635 6.95 19.86 4.62
C GLN A 635 7.89 18.70 4.31
N THR A 636 7.70 17.55 4.99
CA THR A 636 8.50 16.34 4.76
C THR A 636 8.33 15.85 3.33
N ALA A 637 7.08 15.77 2.88
CA ALA A 637 6.74 15.27 1.56
C ALA A 637 7.26 16.18 0.44
N GLU A 638 7.20 17.51 0.61
CA GLU A 638 7.76 18.47 -0.34
C GLU A 638 9.26 18.32 -0.49
N SER A 639 9.99 18.18 0.62
CA SER A 639 11.44 18.02 0.57
C SER A 639 11.85 16.71 -0.11
N ILE A 640 11.14 15.61 0.16
CA ILE A 640 11.35 14.34 -0.57
C ILE A 640 11.05 14.53 -2.05
N CYS A 641 9.95 15.19 -2.42
CA CYS A 641 9.60 15.48 -3.81
C CYS A 641 10.66 16.32 -4.53
N ARG A 642 11.32 17.25 -3.84
CA ARG A 642 12.46 18.01 -4.37
C ARG A 642 13.70 17.12 -4.52
N ALA A 643 13.98 16.25 -3.55
CA ALA A 643 15.13 15.35 -3.58
C ALA A 643 15.07 14.35 -4.76
N ILE A 644 13.88 13.83 -5.05
CA ILE A 644 13.62 12.89 -6.15
C ILE A 644 13.30 13.58 -7.49
N GLY A 645 13.13 14.91 -7.49
CA GLY A 645 12.96 15.70 -8.72
C GLY A 645 11.52 15.83 -9.25
N VAL A 646 10.49 15.43 -8.50
CA VAL A 646 9.07 15.70 -8.85
C VAL A 646 8.79 17.20 -8.88
N ILE A 647 9.35 17.93 -7.91
CA ILE A 647 9.32 19.38 -7.81
C ILE A 647 10.75 19.89 -8.07
N GLY A 648 10.92 20.91 -8.91
CA GLY A 648 12.24 21.51 -9.14
C GLY A 648 12.81 22.10 -7.85
N ALA A 649 14.15 22.10 -7.70
CA ALA A 649 14.81 22.59 -6.48
C ALA A 649 14.36 24.02 -6.10
N ASP A 650 14.25 24.90 -7.09
CA ASP A 650 13.84 26.31 -6.93
C ASP A 650 12.40 26.58 -7.43
N GLU A 651 11.62 25.54 -7.71
CA GLU A 651 10.24 25.69 -8.18
C GLU A 651 9.35 26.15 -7.01
N ASP A 652 8.70 27.30 -7.17
CA ASP A 652 7.75 27.84 -6.20
C ASP A 652 6.52 26.93 -6.12
N THR A 653 6.18 26.50 -4.90
CA THR A 653 5.05 25.60 -4.64
C THR A 653 3.72 26.33 -4.51
N GLY A 654 3.71 27.67 -4.65
CA GLY A 654 2.49 28.48 -4.73
C GLY A 654 2.02 29.08 -3.42
N GLU A 655 2.90 29.24 -2.43
CA GLU A 655 2.52 29.91 -1.17
C GLU A 655 2.51 31.45 -1.29
N ASN A 656 3.18 32.01 -2.31
CA ASN A 656 3.23 33.45 -2.59
C ASN A 656 2.40 33.82 -3.85
N SER A 657 1.10 33.99 -3.65
CA SER A 657 0.03 34.70 -4.41
C SER A 657 -0.05 34.75 -5.96
N ASP A 658 0.98 34.46 -6.76
CA ASP A 658 0.93 34.56 -8.24
C ASP A 658 1.31 33.27 -8.99
N SER A 659 1.82 32.23 -8.29
CA SER A 659 2.26 30.96 -8.88
C SER A 659 1.21 29.84 -8.71
N VAL A 660 1.20 28.90 -9.65
CA VAL A 660 0.29 27.75 -9.63
C VAL A 660 0.65 26.85 -8.45
N ARG A 661 -0.28 26.65 -7.53
CA ARG A 661 -0.07 25.81 -6.36
C ARG A 661 0.09 24.34 -6.73
N LEU A 662 1.22 23.74 -6.34
CA LEU A 662 1.61 22.37 -6.69
C LEU A 662 1.36 21.35 -5.57
N CYS A 663 1.29 21.82 -4.32
CA CYS A 663 1.24 21.00 -3.12
C CYS A 663 -0.01 21.27 -2.28
N TYR A 664 -0.73 20.21 -1.92
CA TYR A 664 -1.96 20.28 -1.14
C TYR A 664 -1.90 19.26 -0.01
N THR A 665 -2.55 19.57 1.11
CA THR A 665 -2.91 18.57 2.12
C THR A 665 -4.28 17.98 1.84
N GLY A 666 -4.60 16.83 2.42
CA GLY A 666 -5.95 16.24 2.34
C GLY A 666 -7.03 17.23 2.78
N ALA A 667 -6.87 17.86 3.94
CA ALA A 667 -7.82 18.85 4.45
C ALA A 667 -7.99 20.08 3.53
N GLU A 668 -6.91 20.54 2.90
CA GLU A 668 -7.00 21.64 1.92
C GLU A 668 -7.72 21.20 0.66
N PHE A 669 -7.50 19.96 0.20
CA PHE A 669 -8.17 19.40 -0.96
C PHE A 669 -9.68 19.20 -0.73
N ASP A 670 -10.08 18.79 0.47
CA ASP A 670 -11.49 18.64 0.85
C ASP A 670 -12.22 19.98 1.00
N ALA A 671 -11.48 21.03 1.37
CA ALA A 671 -12.03 22.38 1.48
C ALA A 671 -12.34 23.01 0.10
N LEU A 672 -11.78 22.48 -0.99
CA LEU A 672 -12.05 22.95 -2.35
C LEU A 672 -13.42 22.47 -2.84
N SER A 673 -14.10 23.31 -3.61
CA SER A 673 -15.29 22.90 -4.36
C SER A 673 -14.96 21.87 -5.45
N GLU A 674 -15.93 21.09 -5.92
CA GLU A 674 -15.66 20.08 -6.97
C GLU A 674 -15.04 20.67 -8.25
N ALA A 675 -15.41 21.91 -8.62
CA ALA A 675 -14.84 22.59 -9.77
C ALA A 675 -13.36 22.96 -9.54
N GLU A 676 -13.03 23.42 -8.32
CA GLU A 676 -11.66 23.75 -7.94
C GLU A 676 -10.80 22.48 -7.78
N GLN A 677 -11.36 21.40 -7.26
CA GLN A 677 -10.68 20.09 -7.20
C GLN A 677 -10.28 19.61 -8.60
N ARG A 678 -11.17 19.75 -9.59
CA ARG A 678 -10.88 19.39 -10.99
C ARG A 678 -9.74 20.20 -11.59
N GLU A 679 -9.61 21.46 -11.21
CA GLU A 679 -8.52 22.31 -11.70
C GLU A 679 -7.21 22.06 -10.94
N CYS A 680 -7.31 21.85 -9.63
CA CYS A 680 -6.20 21.47 -8.76
C CYS A 680 -5.47 20.22 -9.28
N VAL A 681 -6.19 19.14 -9.61
CA VAL A 681 -5.56 17.88 -10.04
C VAL A 681 -4.80 18.00 -11.37
N LYS A 682 -5.06 19.02 -12.20
CA LYS A 682 -4.35 19.22 -13.47
C LYS A 682 -2.90 19.66 -13.28
N THR A 683 -2.59 20.33 -12.18
CA THR A 683 -1.26 20.91 -11.94
C THR A 683 -0.58 20.36 -10.69
N ALA A 684 -1.35 19.90 -9.71
CA ALA A 684 -0.82 19.35 -8.48
C ALA A 684 0.16 18.19 -8.74
N ARG A 685 1.21 18.13 -7.92
CA ARG A 685 2.24 17.09 -7.95
C ARG A 685 2.44 16.40 -6.60
N LEU A 686 1.91 16.97 -5.52
CA LEU A 686 1.99 16.41 -4.18
C LEU A 686 0.69 16.58 -3.41
N PHE A 687 0.20 15.47 -2.85
CA PHE A 687 -0.85 15.45 -1.84
C PHE A 687 -0.34 14.81 -0.55
N ALA A 688 -0.29 15.59 0.53
CA ALA A 688 0.21 15.19 1.85
C ALA A 688 -0.91 15.01 2.88
N ARG A 689 -0.67 14.29 3.97
CA ARG A 689 -1.69 13.93 4.98
C ARG A 689 -3.01 13.45 4.34
N THR A 690 -2.90 12.52 3.41
CA THR A 690 -4.04 12.00 2.66
C THR A 690 -4.66 10.77 3.31
N GLU A 691 -5.97 10.63 3.14
CA GLU A 691 -6.74 9.46 3.55
C GLU A 691 -6.95 8.53 2.35
N PRO A 692 -7.30 7.24 2.56
CA PRO A 692 -7.57 6.29 1.48
C PRO A 692 -8.60 6.81 0.45
N GLN A 693 -9.64 7.51 0.93
CA GLN A 693 -10.67 8.11 0.08
C GLN A 693 -10.12 9.20 -0.85
N HIS A 694 -9.10 9.95 -0.41
CA HIS A 694 -8.45 10.96 -1.24
C HIS A 694 -7.72 10.32 -2.42
N LYS A 695 -7.04 9.19 -2.22
CA LYS A 695 -6.36 8.45 -3.30
C LYS A 695 -7.35 8.05 -4.40
N LEU A 696 -8.48 7.46 -4.00
CA LEU A 696 -9.55 7.08 -4.92
C LEU A 696 -10.15 8.28 -5.66
N ARG A 697 -10.42 9.37 -4.95
CA ARG A 697 -11.00 10.60 -5.51
C ARG A 697 -10.05 11.24 -6.51
N LEU A 698 -8.74 11.29 -6.21
CA LEU A 698 -7.71 11.83 -7.09
C LEU A 698 -7.64 11.07 -8.41
N VAL A 699 -7.57 9.73 -8.35
CA VAL A 699 -7.59 8.87 -9.55
C VAL A 699 -8.84 9.15 -10.39
N SER A 700 -10.01 9.22 -9.76
CA SER A 700 -11.28 9.47 -10.45
C SER A 700 -11.32 10.83 -11.16
N LEU A 701 -10.80 11.88 -10.53
CA LEU A 701 -10.78 13.23 -11.12
C LEU A 701 -9.80 13.32 -12.30
N LEU A 702 -8.65 12.64 -12.21
CA LEU A 702 -7.68 12.57 -13.29
C LEU A 702 -8.23 11.80 -14.50
N GLN A 703 -8.94 10.68 -14.25
CA GLN A 703 -9.65 9.94 -15.30
C GLN A 703 -10.75 10.79 -15.96
N GLN A 704 -11.54 11.53 -15.17
CA GLN A 704 -12.54 12.48 -15.69
C GLN A 704 -11.92 13.59 -16.55
N ALA A 705 -10.67 13.96 -16.28
CA ALA A 705 -9.90 14.91 -17.10
C ALA A 705 -9.33 14.28 -18.39
N GLY A 706 -9.55 12.98 -18.62
CA GLY A 706 -9.12 12.26 -19.82
C GLY A 706 -7.71 11.69 -19.75
N HIS A 707 -7.10 11.65 -18.55
CA HIS A 707 -5.79 11.03 -18.36
C HIS A 707 -5.91 9.53 -18.13
N ILE A 708 -4.96 8.77 -18.69
CA ILE A 708 -4.70 7.38 -18.29
C ILE A 708 -3.80 7.42 -17.05
N VAL A 709 -4.31 6.88 -15.95
CA VAL A 709 -3.72 6.98 -14.61
C VAL A 709 -3.22 5.62 -14.17
N ALA A 710 -1.93 5.53 -13.88
CA ALA A 710 -1.37 4.43 -13.10
C ALA A 710 -1.32 4.84 -11.62
N MET A 711 -1.75 3.95 -10.72
CA MET A 711 -1.63 4.14 -9.27
C MET A 711 -0.67 3.09 -8.71
N THR A 712 0.27 3.50 -7.85
CA THR A 712 1.13 2.57 -7.12
C THR A 712 0.77 2.52 -5.64
N GLY A 713 0.95 1.37 -5.00
CA GLY A 713 0.72 1.20 -3.57
C GLY A 713 1.13 -0.17 -3.06
N ASP A 714 1.24 -0.30 -1.74
CA ASP A 714 1.65 -1.53 -1.06
C ASP A 714 0.66 -1.97 0.03
N GLY A 715 -0.14 -1.04 0.56
CA GLY A 715 -1.10 -1.27 1.63
C GLY A 715 -2.52 -1.59 1.16
N VAL A 716 -3.34 -2.12 2.07
CA VAL A 716 -4.78 -2.35 1.79
C VAL A 716 -5.53 -1.04 1.58
N ASN A 717 -5.02 0.04 2.17
CA ASN A 717 -5.53 1.39 1.99
C ASN A 717 -5.40 1.90 0.55
N ASP A 718 -4.50 1.31 -0.24
CA ASP A 718 -4.32 1.63 -1.64
C ASP A 718 -5.22 0.80 -2.54
N ALA A 719 -5.72 -0.33 -2.06
CA ALA A 719 -6.46 -1.29 -2.87
C ALA A 719 -7.67 -0.69 -3.62
N PRO A 720 -8.51 0.19 -3.01
CA PRO A 720 -9.58 0.86 -3.75
C PRO A 720 -9.07 1.77 -4.87
N ALA A 721 -7.95 2.47 -4.66
CA ALA A 721 -7.37 3.37 -5.65
C ALA A 721 -6.62 2.61 -6.75
N LEU A 722 -5.92 1.53 -6.39
CA LEU A 722 -5.27 0.59 -7.30
C LEU A 722 -6.28 -0.02 -8.27
N LYS A 723 -7.43 -0.48 -7.75
CA LYS A 723 -8.49 -1.05 -8.59
C LYS A 723 -9.16 -0.01 -9.48
N LYS A 724 -9.28 1.23 -9.01
CA LYS A 724 -9.91 2.31 -9.77
C LYS A 724 -9.08 2.79 -10.94
N ALA A 725 -7.77 2.79 -10.76
CA ALA A 725 -6.81 3.28 -11.74
C ALA A 725 -6.94 2.50 -13.05
N ASP A 726 -6.56 3.12 -14.16
CA ASP A 726 -6.47 2.40 -15.45
C ASP A 726 -5.41 1.29 -15.37
N ILE A 727 -4.40 1.50 -14.53
CA ILE A 727 -3.41 0.49 -14.12
C ILE A 727 -3.12 0.59 -12.63
N GLY A 728 -3.49 -0.45 -11.88
CA GLY A 728 -3.01 -0.65 -10.51
C GLY A 728 -1.63 -1.33 -10.49
N VAL A 729 -0.66 -0.77 -9.77
CA VAL A 729 0.68 -1.32 -9.59
C VAL A 729 0.96 -1.60 -8.11
N ALA A 730 1.09 -2.87 -7.74
CA ALA A 730 1.42 -3.26 -6.38
C ALA A 730 2.92 -3.54 -6.20
N MET A 731 3.42 -3.27 -5.01
CA MET A 731 4.75 -3.69 -4.59
C MET A 731 4.78 -5.21 -4.32
N GLY A 732 5.89 -5.88 -4.65
CA GLY A 732 6.13 -7.30 -4.39
C GLY A 732 6.23 -7.64 -2.90
N THR A 733 6.71 -6.71 -2.08
CA THR A 733 6.59 -6.79 -0.60
C THR A 733 5.25 -6.28 -0.06
N GLY A 734 4.40 -5.72 -0.92
CA GLY A 734 3.07 -5.24 -0.55
C GLY A 734 2.13 -6.34 -0.06
N THR A 735 1.05 -5.91 0.59
CA THR A 735 0.00 -6.78 1.13
C THR A 735 -0.67 -7.60 0.02
N ASP A 736 -1.17 -8.79 0.38
CA ASP A 736 -1.87 -9.64 -0.58
C ASP A 736 -3.11 -8.95 -1.18
N VAL A 737 -3.78 -8.09 -0.40
CA VAL A 737 -4.92 -7.31 -0.88
C VAL A 737 -4.49 -6.28 -1.93
N ALA A 738 -3.38 -5.57 -1.72
CA ALA A 738 -2.84 -4.64 -2.73
C ALA A 738 -2.47 -5.38 -4.02
N LYS A 739 -1.79 -6.53 -3.90
CA LYS A 739 -1.44 -7.38 -5.05
C LYS A 739 -2.67 -7.89 -5.80
N LEU A 740 -3.73 -8.27 -5.08
CA LEU A 740 -5.01 -8.72 -5.64
C LEU A 740 -5.78 -7.61 -6.35
N ALA A 741 -5.70 -6.38 -5.84
CA ALA A 741 -6.35 -5.22 -6.44
C ALA A 741 -5.61 -4.67 -7.67
N ALA A 742 -4.30 -4.92 -7.78
CA ALA A 742 -3.44 -4.41 -8.85
C ALA A 742 -3.46 -5.28 -10.13
N ASP A 743 -3.23 -4.63 -11.26
CA ASP A 743 -3.07 -5.26 -12.57
C ASP A 743 -1.63 -5.72 -12.84
N MET A 744 -0.66 -5.11 -12.15
CA MET A 744 0.76 -5.40 -12.24
C MET A 744 1.39 -5.45 -10.83
N VAL A 745 2.35 -6.36 -10.62
CA VAL A 745 3.12 -6.49 -9.39
C VAL A 745 4.61 -6.33 -9.69
N LEU A 746 5.29 -5.46 -8.96
CA LEU A 746 6.74 -5.24 -9.07
C LEU A 746 7.47 -6.21 -8.14
N ALA A 747 8.07 -7.27 -8.66
CA ALA A 747 8.70 -8.29 -7.84
C ALA A 747 9.95 -7.80 -7.06
N ASP A 748 10.55 -6.70 -7.51
CA ASP A 748 11.76 -6.08 -6.94
C ASP A 748 11.50 -4.79 -6.15
N ASP A 749 10.23 -4.39 -6.01
CA ASP A 749 9.81 -3.17 -5.36
C ASP A 749 10.43 -1.88 -5.93
N ASN A 750 10.79 -1.88 -7.22
CA ASN A 750 11.52 -0.78 -7.82
C ASN A 750 10.65 0.07 -8.76
N PHE A 751 10.58 1.38 -8.49
CA PHE A 751 9.89 2.33 -9.36
C PHE A 751 10.45 2.36 -10.80
N ALA A 752 11.76 2.14 -10.98
CA ALA A 752 12.38 2.07 -12.30
C ALA A 752 11.82 0.95 -13.19
N THR A 753 11.29 -0.11 -12.56
CA THR A 753 10.62 -1.20 -13.27
C THR A 753 9.32 -0.72 -13.94
N ILE A 754 8.63 0.29 -13.37
CA ILE A 754 7.45 0.91 -13.99
C ILE A 754 7.83 1.63 -15.27
N GLU A 755 8.91 2.41 -15.26
CA GLU A 755 9.43 3.12 -16.45
C GLU A 755 9.71 2.12 -17.58
N MET A 756 10.43 1.05 -17.27
CA MET A 756 10.74 -0.03 -18.22
C MET A 756 9.49 -0.70 -18.77
N ALA A 757 8.49 -0.94 -17.92
CA ALA A 757 7.24 -1.56 -18.31
C ALA A 757 6.39 -0.61 -19.19
N VAL A 758 6.38 0.71 -18.92
CA VAL A 758 5.75 1.70 -19.80
C VAL A 758 6.43 1.73 -21.17
N ALA A 759 7.77 1.67 -21.22
CA ALA A 759 8.51 1.63 -22.48
C ALA A 759 8.18 0.38 -23.31
N GLU A 760 8.12 -0.81 -22.68
CA GLU A 760 7.71 -2.04 -23.36
C GLU A 760 6.25 -1.99 -23.80
N GLY A 761 5.35 -1.43 -22.98
CA GLY A 761 3.94 -1.23 -23.32
C GLY A 761 3.75 -0.34 -24.56
N ARG A 762 4.53 0.76 -24.67
CA ARG A 762 4.55 1.62 -25.87
C ARG A 762 5.01 0.86 -27.12
N SER A 763 6.07 0.07 -27.00
CA SER A 763 6.58 -0.77 -28.10
C SER A 763 5.53 -1.79 -28.57
N ILE A 764 4.83 -2.44 -27.63
CA ILE A 764 3.76 -3.40 -27.93
C ILE A 764 2.58 -2.71 -28.61
N TYR A 765 2.19 -1.53 -28.14
CA TYR A 765 1.12 -0.74 -28.75
C TYR A 765 1.44 -0.37 -30.21
N ASP A 766 2.65 0.12 -30.48
CA ASP A 766 3.08 0.48 -31.83
C ASP A 766 3.11 -0.73 -32.77
N ASN A 767 3.66 -1.85 -32.31
CA ASN A 767 3.68 -3.11 -33.07
C ASN A 767 2.25 -3.60 -33.35
N THR A 768 1.39 -3.61 -32.33
CA THR A 768 -0.01 -4.03 -32.46
C THR A 768 -0.72 -3.18 -33.51
N LYS A 769 -0.55 -1.85 -33.46
CA LYS A 769 -1.12 -0.92 -34.44
C LYS A 769 -0.61 -1.18 -35.86
N GLN A 770 0.68 -1.51 -36.02
CA GLN A 770 1.25 -1.86 -37.33
C GLN A 770 0.68 -3.16 -37.88
N PHE A 771 0.52 -4.20 -37.05
CA PHE A 771 -0.08 -5.47 -37.47
C PHE A 771 -1.56 -5.35 -37.78
N ILE A 772 -2.33 -4.58 -36.99
CA ILE A 772 -3.74 -4.29 -37.30
C ILE A 772 -3.85 -3.65 -38.69
N ARG A 773 -3.02 -2.64 -38.98
CA ARG A 773 -2.99 -2.01 -40.32
C ARG A 773 -2.60 -2.98 -41.43
N TYR A 774 -1.67 -3.90 -41.16
CA TYR A 774 -1.25 -4.90 -42.12
C TYR A 774 -2.35 -5.92 -42.45
N LEU A 775 -3.10 -6.40 -41.45
CA LEU A 775 -4.20 -7.35 -41.67
C LEU A 775 -5.39 -6.74 -42.42
N ILE A 776 -5.58 -5.43 -42.30
CA ILE A 776 -6.67 -4.70 -42.96
C ILE A 776 -6.27 -4.28 -44.39
N SER A 777 -4.98 -4.04 -44.64
CA SER A 777 -4.44 -3.68 -45.94
C SER A 777 -4.46 -4.84 -46.92
#